data_AF-A0A2W2B885-F1
#
_entry.id   AF-A0A2W2B885-F1
#
_cell.length_a   1.000
_cell.length_b   1.000
_cell.length_c   1.000
_cell.angle_alpha   90.00
_cell.angle_beta   90.00
_cell.angle_gamma   90.00
#
_symmetry.space_group_name_H-M   'P 1'
#
loop_
_entity.id
_entity.type
_entity.pdbx_description
1 polymer ?
#
loop_
_entity_poly.entity_id
_entity_poly.type
_entity_poly.pdbx_seq_one_letter_code
_entity_poly.pdbx_strand_id
1 'polypeptide(L)'
;MTDAARPFPLGVTPSAEGANAAVVSRHAERVFVSLFEGGAEVARVPLTQRLGDVHYGVVPGLIEGTRYGLRAEGPWAPKRGLRFDREKLLLDPYATQLTGAFRHLPELMQRGVETQHLVPKAIAGHVPADAQALPPQRPEFIYEIPVRGFTMLHPHVPPEKRGTVAALAEPVIIEHLKRLGADTVELMPLAAWIDERHLPALGLSNSWGYNPVSFLAPDPRLAPGGLAEIRATVDALHAAGIRVVLDVVLNHTGESDVYGTTLSLRGLDEALYYARAGEVLINDTGCGNTLALDEPAVMQLAMDSLRSWAMRTGIDGFRFDLATVMGRTASGFSPRAPLLAAIEQDPLLSRLTMIAEPWDVGPGGYQLGHFPPRWQEWNDRYRDEVRRFWRGDPGAGGFATRIAGSSDIFGGQHRPPSAGINFIAAHDGFTLHDCVTYAAKDNHANGEDNRDGNAHEPSWPGGDARALLATLFLSRGTPMLTAGDEFGRSQGGNNNAYAQDNEITWLDWARADERLIGFTAALVHLRRALSPFLADHFLTQDTAQWFGADGAGMDWQDAQATVLGLLLTAGARRLALVFNRGEARALVLPKREGRRWTRLFCSAGGEELPARSVCVFAEERIASQGVADAEVAALAVAAGIEPEWWEVDGTHHRVSLETQRALLSAMGLGFATGDDIEHAQAVLARPRPVITSPGTCFVPDDIASGDKVFGLASHLYALRHGNSEGIGDFATLQHFAALTARIGGRHAGLNPLHHMFPSDRSRASPYQPSDRHYVDPIYISIERLLSGLALPRTAALARDARAAFARFDALPLVDYAAVWEAKARLLESAFAEFPGSPAFDAFVAAGGEQLAAHGRFEALRMGEQPTPQRIAYRAFLQWVADGQLAEAARHGNLYGDLALGCAFDGGELAANPAAFARGVSIGAPPDPFSAAGQVWNLPPFSPLALDALGMEPIRRVIAASMRHAAALRIDHVLGLARQFWVPEGAEGRFGAYVRFPLDALLAVTAMESRRHRCLVVGEDLGTVPGGLRERLAAAKIFSYRVLWFEREGAGFKPAEAYPQRALACLASHDLPTFMGWRAGRDIEIAQAIGQIDAAEAAARKAERREEERLLGARTGYAGEDDLAASAAAHRFVAGTPAQIMLVQADDLAGERDPLNVPGTDREWPNWRRRVQVPVEELAQGPLARGILDAVKQEREA
;
A
#
# COMPACT_ATOMS: atom_id res chain seq x y z
N MET A 1 -2.07 5.17 45.34
CA MET A 1 -0.81 5.94 45.36
C MET A 1 -1.17 7.26 44.73
N THR A 2 -1.13 8.36 45.49
CA THR A 2 -1.49 9.67 44.97
C THR A 2 -0.57 10.04 43.82
N ASP A 3 -1.12 10.45 42.68
CA ASP A 3 -0.31 10.85 41.53
C ASP A 3 0.45 12.15 41.88
N ALA A 4 1.76 12.05 42.09
CA ALA A 4 2.58 13.21 42.42
C ALA A 4 2.61 14.20 41.24
N ALA A 5 2.54 15.51 41.50
CA ALA A 5 2.69 16.55 40.50
C ALA A 5 4.05 16.45 39.80
N ARG A 6 4.08 16.65 38.46
CA ARG A 6 5.27 16.50 37.63
C ARG A 6 5.45 17.71 36.73
N PRO A 7 6.69 18.20 36.53
CA PRO A 7 6.98 19.32 35.64
C PRO A 7 6.88 18.95 34.15
N PHE A 8 6.71 17.66 33.83
CA PHE A 8 6.58 17.15 32.46
C PHE A 8 5.58 15.97 32.42
N PRO A 9 4.94 15.70 31.27
CA PRO A 9 4.99 16.49 30.03
C PRO A 9 4.33 17.87 30.19
N LEU A 10 4.66 18.81 29.29
CA LEU A 10 4.02 20.14 29.24
C LEU A 10 2.56 20.05 28.79
N GLY A 11 1.76 21.04 29.16
CA GLY A 11 0.31 21.07 28.95
C GLY A 11 -0.46 20.39 30.08
N VAL A 12 -1.72 20.06 29.81
CA VAL A 12 -2.61 19.36 30.76
C VAL A 12 -2.81 17.90 30.35
N THR A 13 -2.40 16.98 31.22
CA THR A 13 -2.51 15.53 31.03
C THR A 13 -3.46 14.93 32.07
N PRO A 14 -4.64 14.41 31.68
CA PRO A 14 -5.56 13.72 32.58
C PRO A 14 -4.91 12.51 33.27
N SER A 15 -5.29 12.25 34.52
CA SER A 15 -4.93 11.07 35.31
C SER A 15 -6.12 10.56 36.14
N ALA A 16 -5.95 9.46 36.87
CA ALA A 16 -7.06 8.83 37.61
C ALA A 16 -7.63 9.69 38.76
N GLU A 17 -6.87 10.66 39.26
CA GLU A 17 -7.24 11.50 40.42
C GLU A 17 -7.48 12.99 40.05
N GLY A 18 -7.34 13.36 38.77
CA GLY A 18 -7.40 14.74 38.28
C GLY A 18 -6.59 14.90 37.00
N ALA A 19 -5.85 16.00 36.84
CA ALA A 19 -4.86 16.13 35.77
C ALA A 19 -3.56 16.75 36.26
N ASN A 20 -2.44 16.30 35.70
CA ASN A 20 -1.16 17.00 35.83
C ASN A 20 -1.13 18.16 34.83
N ALA A 21 -0.89 19.37 35.32
CA ALA A 21 -0.70 20.55 34.49
C ALA A 21 0.74 21.07 34.65
N ALA A 22 1.41 21.34 33.54
CA ALA A 22 2.75 21.93 33.52
C ALA A 22 2.83 23.01 32.42
N VAL A 23 3.14 24.25 32.80
CA VAL A 23 3.09 25.44 31.93
C VAL A 23 4.40 26.20 32.03
N VAL A 24 4.99 26.52 30.87
CA VAL A 24 6.22 27.33 30.83
C VAL A 24 5.88 28.81 30.89
N SER A 25 6.42 29.48 31.91
CA SER A 25 6.48 30.94 32.03
C SER A 25 7.65 31.31 32.94
N ARG A 26 8.61 32.06 32.40
CA ARG A 26 9.80 32.52 33.12
C ARG A 26 9.45 33.64 34.08
N HIS A 27 8.58 34.56 33.66
CA HIS A 27 8.31 35.80 34.37
C HIS A 27 6.97 35.85 35.11
N ALA A 28 6.09 34.84 35.00
CA ALA A 28 4.89 34.77 35.82
C ALA A 28 5.24 34.59 37.30
N GLU A 29 4.51 35.28 38.16
CA GLU A 29 4.52 35.06 39.60
C GLU A 29 3.63 33.85 39.96
N ARG A 30 2.49 33.71 39.27
CA ARG A 30 1.56 32.59 39.43
C ARG A 30 0.89 32.24 38.11
N VAL A 31 0.62 30.94 37.93
CA VAL A 31 -0.18 30.41 36.82
C VAL A 31 -1.34 29.63 37.40
N PHE A 32 -2.51 29.78 36.78
CA PHE A 32 -3.75 29.12 37.19
C PHE A 32 -4.35 28.32 36.04
N VAL A 33 -4.94 27.19 36.36
CA VAL A 33 -5.84 26.44 35.47
C VAL A 33 -7.28 26.80 35.83
N SER A 34 -8.01 27.38 34.88
CA SER A 34 -9.41 27.77 35.03
C SER A 34 -10.30 26.69 34.41
N LEU A 35 -11.27 26.18 35.15
CA LEU A 35 -12.19 25.11 34.74
C LEU A 35 -13.56 25.69 34.40
N PHE A 36 -14.21 25.14 33.37
CA PHE A 36 -15.46 25.67 32.84
C PHE A 36 -16.58 24.63 32.76
N GLU A 37 -17.76 25.00 33.25
CA GLU A 37 -19.02 24.27 33.06
C GLU A 37 -20.09 25.24 32.55
N GLY A 38 -20.91 24.82 31.57
CA GLY A 38 -21.97 25.69 31.01
C GLY A 38 -21.48 27.01 30.39
N GLY A 39 -20.17 27.16 30.14
CA GLY A 39 -19.55 28.39 29.61
C GLY A 39 -19.11 29.41 30.68
N ALA A 40 -19.26 29.10 31.96
CA ALA A 40 -18.80 29.93 33.08
C ALA A 40 -17.60 29.28 33.79
N GLU A 41 -16.66 30.10 34.26
CA GLU A 41 -15.56 29.65 35.12
C GLU A 41 -16.13 29.18 36.47
N VAL A 42 -15.95 27.90 36.80
CA VAL A 42 -16.45 27.29 38.04
C VAL A 42 -15.36 27.09 39.09
N ALA A 43 -14.11 26.99 38.66
CA ALA A 43 -12.97 26.83 39.55
C ALA A 43 -11.70 27.42 38.93
N ARG A 44 -10.79 27.88 39.79
CA ARG A 44 -9.48 28.37 39.42
C ARG A 44 -8.44 27.73 40.34
N VAL A 45 -7.58 26.90 39.79
CA VAL A 45 -6.61 26.12 40.56
C VAL A 45 -5.20 26.66 40.32
N PRO A 46 -4.48 27.15 41.36
CA PRO A 46 -3.12 27.62 41.21
C PRO A 46 -2.13 26.45 41.04
N LEU A 47 -1.17 26.60 40.13
CA LEU A 47 -0.01 25.71 40.01
C LEU A 47 1.03 26.12 41.05
N THR A 48 1.06 25.41 42.17
CA THR A 48 1.83 25.79 43.37
C THR A 48 3.28 25.34 43.34
N GLN A 49 3.65 24.43 42.43
CA GLN A 49 5.02 23.94 42.28
C GLN A 49 5.72 24.61 41.09
N ARG A 50 7.04 24.73 41.17
CA ARG A 50 7.86 25.34 40.12
C ARG A 50 9.22 24.66 40.01
N LEU A 51 9.63 24.36 38.78
CA LEU A 51 10.97 23.86 38.44
C LEU A 51 11.53 24.72 37.30
N GLY A 52 12.48 25.60 37.61
CA GLY A 52 12.96 26.59 36.64
C GLY A 52 11.82 27.48 36.13
N ASP A 53 11.63 27.48 34.82
CA ASP A 53 10.59 28.26 34.13
C ASP A 53 9.24 27.51 34.02
N VAL A 54 9.13 26.29 34.58
CA VAL A 54 7.91 25.48 34.52
C VAL A 54 7.09 25.59 35.81
N HIS A 55 5.88 26.11 35.72
CA HIS A 55 4.85 26.06 36.77
C HIS A 55 4.04 24.78 36.63
N TYR A 56 3.88 24.00 37.71
CA TYR A 56 3.17 22.72 37.65
C TYR A 56 2.39 22.36 38.90
N GLY A 57 1.46 21.42 38.78
CA GLY A 57 0.59 20.97 39.87
C GLY A 57 -0.45 19.96 39.40
N VAL A 58 -1.11 19.32 40.38
CA VAL A 58 -2.29 18.49 40.12
C VAL A 58 -3.53 19.39 40.20
N VAL A 59 -4.40 19.29 39.20
CA VAL A 59 -5.71 19.96 39.13
C VAL A 59 -6.78 18.95 39.54
N PRO A 60 -7.32 19.02 40.77
CA PRO A 60 -8.26 18.02 41.25
C PRO A 60 -9.58 18.04 40.47
N GLY A 61 -10.11 16.87 40.14
CA GLY A 61 -11.40 16.72 39.48
C GLY A 61 -11.43 17.10 37.99
N LEU A 62 -10.30 17.53 37.40
CA LEU A 62 -10.17 17.67 35.95
C LEU A 62 -10.09 16.27 35.33
N ILE A 63 -11.03 15.94 34.45
CA ILE A 63 -11.09 14.65 33.75
C ILE A 63 -11.07 14.88 32.23
N GLU A 64 -10.99 13.79 31.45
CA GLU A 64 -11.14 13.89 30.01
C GLU A 64 -12.50 14.51 29.62
N GLY A 65 -12.49 15.40 28.63
CA GLY A 65 -13.61 16.23 28.21
C GLY A 65 -13.75 17.55 28.99
N THR A 66 -13.03 17.75 30.11
CA THR A 66 -13.11 19.00 30.88
C THR A 66 -12.62 20.19 30.05
N ARG A 67 -13.43 21.24 30.01
CA ARG A 67 -13.08 22.51 29.34
C ARG A 67 -12.23 23.34 30.28
N TYR A 68 -11.08 23.79 29.80
CA TYR A 68 -10.15 24.58 30.61
C TYR A 68 -9.49 25.71 29.81
N GLY A 69 -8.86 26.62 30.53
CA GLY A 69 -7.91 27.59 30.01
C GLY A 69 -6.92 28.00 31.09
N LEU A 70 -5.96 28.84 30.73
CA LEU A 70 -4.92 29.30 31.63
C LEU A 70 -5.12 30.77 31.99
N ARG A 71 -4.58 31.18 33.14
CA ARG A 71 -4.44 32.58 33.54
C ARG A 71 -3.07 32.76 34.17
N ALA A 72 -2.43 33.90 33.94
CA ALA A 72 -1.13 34.23 34.52
C ALA A 72 -1.18 35.56 35.26
N GLU A 73 -0.54 35.60 36.43
CA GLU A 73 -0.35 36.79 37.26
C GLU A 73 1.15 37.14 37.30
N GLY A 74 1.46 38.42 37.23
CA GLY A 74 2.83 38.91 37.20
C GLY A 74 2.91 40.42 36.89
N PRO A 75 4.11 40.95 36.68
CA PRO A 75 4.32 42.38 36.46
C PRO A 75 3.75 42.87 35.11
N TRP A 76 3.06 44.00 35.13
CA TRP A 76 2.70 44.72 33.91
C TRP A 76 3.76 45.79 33.59
N ALA A 77 4.71 45.45 32.72
CA ALA A 77 5.70 46.34 32.15
C ALA A 77 5.88 46.05 30.63
N PRO A 78 4.95 46.49 29.76
CA PRO A 78 4.94 46.13 28.34
C PRO A 78 6.22 46.44 27.56
N LYS A 79 6.93 47.52 27.94
CA LYS A 79 8.23 47.89 27.36
C LYS A 79 9.30 46.80 27.54
N ARG A 80 9.17 45.99 28.59
CA ARG A 80 10.06 44.86 28.88
C ARG A 80 9.49 43.52 28.40
N GLY A 81 8.37 43.52 27.67
CA GLY A 81 7.66 42.30 27.29
C GLY A 81 6.94 41.61 28.46
N LEU A 82 6.65 42.32 29.56
CA LEU A 82 5.93 41.76 30.71
C LEU A 82 4.47 42.22 30.64
N ARG A 83 3.58 41.38 30.15
CA ARG A 83 2.17 41.72 29.85
C ARG A 83 1.17 40.83 30.60
N PHE A 84 1.45 40.54 31.86
CA PHE A 84 0.60 39.70 32.67
C PHE A 84 -0.70 40.42 33.06
N ASP A 85 -1.82 39.81 32.73
CA ASP A 85 -3.16 40.28 33.06
C ASP A 85 -4.05 39.10 33.40
N ARG A 86 -4.33 38.91 34.68
CA ARG A 86 -5.10 37.76 35.19
C ARG A 86 -6.54 37.73 34.66
N GLU A 87 -7.08 38.87 34.23
CA GLU A 87 -8.44 38.96 33.67
C GLU A 87 -8.49 38.36 32.25
N LYS A 88 -7.34 38.16 31.60
CA LYS A 88 -7.25 37.44 30.33
C LYS A 88 -7.29 35.94 30.52
N LEU A 89 -8.26 35.30 29.90
CA LEU A 89 -8.22 33.86 29.67
C LEU A 89 -7.27 33.56 28.51
N LEU A 90 -6.36 32.63 28.75
CA LEU A 90 -5.32 32.22 27.81
C LEU A 90 -5.55 30.77 27.36
N LEU A 91 -5.26 30.48 26.10
CA LEU A 91 -5.14 29.13 25.60
C LEU A 91 -3.86 28.49 26.15
N ASP A 92 -3.95 27.20 26.49
CA ASP A 92 -2.76 26.38 26.73
C ASP A 92 -2.01 26.13 25.40
N PRO A 93 -0.72 26.50 25.27
CA PRO A 93 0.06 26.29 24.05
C PRO A 93 0.12 24.82 23.61
N TYR A 94 -0.06 23.89 24.56
CA TYR A 94 -0.06 22.44 24.33
C TYR A 94 -1.47 21.85 24.17
N ALA A 95 -2.51 22.68 24.08
CA ALA A 95 -3.86 22.19 23.81
C ALA A 95 -3.94 21.50 22.44
N THR A 96 -4.54 20.30 22.41
CA THR A 96 -4.75 19.50 21.19
C THR A 96 -6.18 19.56 20.67
N GLN A 97 -7.11 20.13 21.45
CA GLN A 97 -8.54 20.22 21.15
C GLN A 97 -9.11 21.54 21.66
N LEU A 98 -10.05 22.11 20.90
CA LEU A 98 -10.67 23.40 21.17
C LEU A 98 -12.20 23.29 21.12
N THR A 99 -12.87 24.13 21.90
CA THR A 99 -14.33 24.24 21.92
C THR A 99 -14.92 25.04 20.76
N GLY A 100 -14.09 25.75 19.98
CA GLY A 100 -14.52 26.55 18.85
C GLY A 100 -13.39 27.35 18.21
N ALA A 101 -13.68 28.00 17.09
CA ALA A 101 -12.74 28.88 16.39
C ALA A 101 -12.55 30.22 17.13
N PHE A 102 -11.38 30.83 16.97
CA PHE A 102 -11.11 32.16 17.50
C PHE A 102 -11.86 33.23 16.69
N ARG A 103 -12.23 34.31 17.37
CA ARG A 103 -12.85 35.48 16.75
C ARG A 103 -12.16 36.73 17.25
N HIS A 104 -11.79 37.61 16.33
CA HIS A 104 -11.15 38.86 16.70
C HIS A 104 -12.18 39.87 17.23
N LEU A 105 -12.03 40.26 18.50
CA LEU A 105 -12.89 41.20 19.21
C LEU A 105 -12.04 42.26 19.94
N PRO A 106 -12.44 43.57 19.93
CA PRO A 106 -11.64 44.64 20.52
C PRO A 106 -11.25 44.46 21.99
N GLU A 107 -12.10 43.80 22.77
CA GLU A 107 -11.92 43.49 24.19
C GLU A 107 -10.68 42.62 24.46
N LEU A 108 -10.27 41.81 23.48
CA LEU A 108 -9.08 40.96 23.58
C LEU A 108 -7.77 41.76 23.67
N MET A 109 -7.78 43.02 23.23
CA MET A 109 -6.61 43.93 23.27
C MET A 109 -6.57 44.79 24.53
N GLN A 110 -7.68 44.89 25.27
CA GLN A 110 -7.84 45.82 26.38
C GLN A 110 -7.41 45.20 27.71
N ARG A 111 -6.48 45.82 28.43
CA ARG A 111 -6.09 45.35 29.77
C ARG A 111 -7.24 45.44 30.78
N GLY A 112 -7.34 44.46 31.68
CA GLY A 112 -8.29 44.42 32.80
C GLY A 112 -9.71 44.01 32.40
N VAL A 113 -9.93 43.67 31.12
CA VAL A 113 -11.21 43.18 30.61
C VAL A 113 -11.20 41.66 30.64
N GLU A 114 -12.20 41.08 31.29
CA GLU A 114 -12.45 39.64 31.37
C GLU A 114 -12.79 39.07 29.98
N THR A 115 -12.03 38.07 29.54
CA THR A 115 -12.15 37.49 28.18
C THR A 115 -12.66 36.05 28.16
N GLN A 116 -13.08 35.48 29.29
CA GLN A 116 -13.54 34.09 29.35
C GLN A 116 -14.67 33.77 28.36
N HIS A 117 -15.57 34.71 28.04
CA HIS A 117 -16.67 34.45 27.11
C HIS A 117 -16.27 34.61 25.63
N LEU A 118 -15.06 35.11 25.37
CA LEU A 118 -14.57 35.47 24.04
C LEU A 118 -13.54 34.46 23.49
N VAL A 119 -12.75 33.87 24.39
CA VAL A 119 -11.65 32.96 24.02
C VAL A 119 -12.15 31.51 24.03
N PRO A 120 -11.96 30.72 22.95
CA PRO A 120 -12.22 29.29 22.98
C PRO A 120 -11.47 28.59 24.11
N LYS A 121 -12.13 27.61 24.76
CA LYS A 121 -11.51 26.77 25.78
C LYS A 121 -10.78 25.61 25.13
N ALA A 122 -9.66 25.21 25.75
CA ALA A 122 -9.05 23.92 25.52
C ALA A 122 -9.93 22.81 26.10
N ILE A 123 -9.87 21.62 25.52
CA ILE A 123 -10.55 20.43 26.02
C ILE A 123 -9.47 19.46 26.49
N ALA A 124 -9.49 19.11 27.77
CA ALA A 124 -8.58 18.13 28.32
C ALA A 124 -8.92 16.75 27.76
N GLY A 125 -7.92 16.01 27.29
CA GLY A 125 -8.15 14.69 26.73
C GLY A 125 -6.90 14.11 26.12
N HIS A 126 -6.91 12.81 25.88
CA HIS A 126 -5.79 12.12 25.27
C HIS A 126 -6.15 11.69 23.85
N VAL A 127 -5.57 12.37 22.85
CA VAL A 127 -5.57 11.82 21.49
C VAL A 127 -4.43 10.79 21.40
N PRO A 128 -4.66 9.55 20.96
CA PRO A 128 -3.57 8.59 20.76
C PRO A 128 -2.49 9.13 19.81
N ALA A 129 -1.23 8.83 20.12
CA ALA A 129 -0.06 9.22 19.33
C ALA A 129 0.61 7.97 18.72
N ASP A 130 -0.18 7.14 18.05
CA ASP A 130 0.19 5.82 17.53
C ASP A 130 0.12 5.73 15.99
N ALA A 131 0.14 6.86 15.29
CA ALA A 131 0.24 6.88 13.84
C ALA A 131 1.55 6.27 13.36
N GLN A 132 1.46 5.44 12.33
CA GLN A 132 2.61 4.78 11.73
C GLN A 132 3.24 5.68 10.68
N ALA A 133 4.54 5.93 10.80
CA ALA A 133 5.29 6.60 9.75
C ALA A 133 5.48 5.65 8.56
N LEU A 134 5.11 6.11 7.36
CA LEU A 134 5.46 5.42 6.13
C LEU A 134 6.99 5.52 5.87
N PRO A 135 7.58 4.59 5.10
CA PRO A 135 8.99 4.69 4.71
C PRO A 135 9.28 6.04 4.04
N PRO A 136 10.45 6.67 4.28
CA PRO A 136 10.78 7.95 3.66
C PRO A 136 10.77 7.86 2.12
N GLN A 137 10.12 8.82 1.47
CA GLN A 137 10.06 8.92 0.01
C GLN A 137 9.99 10.39 -0.39
N ARG A 138 10.79 10.80 -1.37
CA ARG A 138 10.68 12.14 -1.95
C ARG A 138 9.44 12.21 -2.86
N PRO A 139 8.65 13.29 -2.80
CA PRO A 139 7.53 13.50 -3.72
C PRO A 139 7.99 13.54 -5.18
N GLU A 140 7.25 12.92 -6.10
CA GLU A 140 7.42 13.14 -7.54
C GLU A 140 6.48 14.22 -8.07
N PHE A 141 5.33 14.42 -7.43
CA PHE A 141 4.35 15.46 -7.76
C PHE A 141 3.53 15.86 -6.53
N ILE A 142 3.70 17.12 -6.12
CA ILE A 142 2.98 17.74 -5.00
C ILE A 142 1.74 18.48 -5.51
N TYR A 143 0.60 18.24 -4.87
CA TYR A 143 -0.66 18.93 -5.16
C TYR A 143 -1.13 19.73 -3.94
N GLU A 144 -1.05 21.06 -4.01
CA GLU A 144 -1.36 21.98 -2.90
C GLU A 144 -2.88 22.20 -2.80
N ILE A 145 -3.46 21.97 -1.62
CA ILE A 145 -4.92 21.95 -1.39
C ILE A 145 -5.34 23.01 -0.35
N PRO A 146 -6.10 24.05 -0.74
CA PRO A 146 -6.89 24.86 0.19
C PRO A 146 -8.11 24.06 0.65
N VAL A 147 -8.03 23.34 1.77
CA VAL A 147 -9.04 22.35 2.21
C VAL A 147 -10.48 22.85 2.08
N ARG A 148 -10.74 24.08 2.53
CA ARG A 148 -12.06 24.70 2.48
C ARG A 148 -12.51 24.94 1.04
N GLY A 149 -11.74 25.73 0.29
CA GLY A 149 -12.06 26.10 -1.08
C GLY A 149 -12.12 24.92 -2.04
N PHE A 150 -11.33 23.87 -1.79
CA PHE A 150 -11.25 22.69 -2.65
C PHE A 150 -12.58 21.93 -2.75
N THR A 151 -13.36 21.82 -1.68
CA THR A 151 -14.58 21.00 -1.68
C THR A 151 -15.87 21.76 -1.42
N MET A 152 -15.82 23.07 -1.11
CA MET A 152 -17.01 23.85 -0.75
C MET A 152 -18.11 23.83 -1.83
N LEU A 153 -17.73 23.88 -3.11
CA LEU A 153 -18.66 23.84 -4.26
C LEU A 153 -18.64 22.50 -5.00
N HIS A 154 -18.07 21.45 -4.41
CA HIS A 154 -18.02 20.14 -5.06
C HIS A 154 -19.41 19.46 -5.04
N PRO A 155 -20.04 19.19 -6.20
CA PRO A 155 -21.44 18.76 -6.26
C PRO A 155 -21.67 17.37 -5.63
N HIS A 156 -20.67 16.50 -5.72
CA HIS A 156 -20.75 15.11 -5.23
C HIS A 156 -20.16 14.87 -3.83
N VAL A 157 -19.66 15.92 -3.16
CA VAL A 157 -19.27 15.80 -1.73
C VAL A 157 -20.51 16.07 -0.87
N PRO A 158 -20.79 15.24 0.16
CA PRO A 158 -21.91 15.45 1.07
C PRO A 158 -21.89 16.86 1.68
N PRO A 159 -23.01 17.61 1.69
CA PRO A 159 -23.06 19.01 2.14
C PRO A 159 -22.44 19.25 3.52
N GLU A 160 -22.59 18.32 4.45
CA GLU A 160 -22.08 18.39 5.82
C GLU A 160 -20.56 18.23 5.92
N LYS A 161 -19.90 17.66 4.91
CA LYS A 161 -18.44 17.49 4.84
C LYS A 161 -17.75 18.58 4.02
N ARG A 162 -18.48 19.32 3.20
CA ARG A 162 -17.89 20.32 2.30
C ARG A 162 -17.04 21.34 3.05
N GLY A 163 -15.84 21.58 2.53
CA GLY A 163 -14.86 22.48 3.10
C GLY A 163 -14.16 21.98 4.36
N THR A 164 -14.23 20.67 4.66
CA THR A 164 -13.55 20.04 5.80
C THR A 164 -12.48 19.05 5.35
N VAL A 165 -11.58 18.66 6.25
CA VAL A 165 -10.56 17.63 6.02
C VAL A 165 -11.21 16.28 5.74
N ALA A 166 -12.34 15.95 6.39
CA ALA A 166 -13.10 14.73 6.11
C ALA A 166 -13.53 14.60 4.63
N ALA A 167 -13.78 15.70 3.92
CA ALA A 167 -14.16 15.64 2.51
C ALA A 167 -13.06 15.07 1.62
N LEU A 168 -11.79 15.20 2.00
CA LEU A 168 -10.67 14.67 1.21
C LEU A 168 -10.62 13.13 1.20
N ALA A 169 -11.29 12.49 2.15
CA ALA A 169 -11.45 11.04 2.20
C ALA A 169 -12.61 10.53 1.33
N GLU A 170 -13.42 11.42 0.74
CA GLU A 170 -14.54 11.02 -0.11
C GLU A 170 -14.03 10.37 -1.40
N PRO A 171 -14.68 9.29 -1.88
CA PRO A 171 -14.24 8.56 -3.07
C PRO A 171 -13.99 9.45 -4.29
N VAL A 172 -14.87 10.43 -4.54
CA VAL A 172 -14.75 11.33 -5.70
C VAL A 172 -13.49 12.19 -5.66
N ILE A 173 -13.02 12.57 -4.45
CA ILE A 173 -11.79 13.33 -4.28
C ILE A 173 -10.59 12.44 -4.50
N ILE A 174 -10.57 11.25 -3.89
CA ILE A 174 -9.49 10.28 -4.08
C ILE A 174 -9.36 9.87 -5.56
N GLU A 175 -10.49 9.65 -6.23
CA GLU A 175 -10.54 9.35 -7.66
C GLU A 175 -9.94 10.47 -8.51
N HIS A 176 -10.25 11.74 -8.22
CA HIS A 176 -9.65 12.89 -8.90
C HIS A 176 -8.13 12.94 -8.68
N LEU A 177 -7.67 12.82 -7.44
CA LEU A 177 -6.24 12.86 -7.11
C LEU A 177 -5.46 11.73 -7.82
N LYS A 178 -6.02 10.53 -7.84
CA LYS A 178 -5.45 9.37 -8.56
C LYS A 178 -5.47 9.56 -10.07
N ARG A 179 -6.57 10.11 -10.63
CA ARG A 179 -6.69 10.40 -12.07
C ARG A 179 -5.67 11.45 -12.50
N LEU A 180 -5.47 12.49 -11.70
CA LEU A 180 -4.45 13.51 -11.96
C LEU A 180 -3.03 12.94 -11.82
N GLY A 181 -2.85 11.97 -10.91
CA GLY A 181 -1.61 11.25 -10.69
C GLY A 181 -0.73 11.84 -9.59
N ALA A 182 -1.29 12.65 -8.69
CA ALA A 182 -0.59 13.16 -7.51
C ALA A 182 -0.17 12.01 -6.59
N ASP A 183 1.07 12.08 -6.08
CA ASP A 183 1.56 11.13 -5.07
C ASP A 183 1.65 11.74 -3.67
N THR A 184 1.61 13.07 -3.58
CA THR A 184 1.70 13.83 -2.34
C THR A 184 0.72 15.00 -2.43
N VAL A 185 -0.12 15.16 -1.43
CA VAL A 185 -0.92 16.38 -1.24
C VAL A 185 -0.27 17.26 -0.17
N GLU A 186 -0.22 18.56 -0.42
CA GLU A 186 0.22 19.57 0.55
C GLU A 186 -1.02 20.33 1.04
N LEU A 187 -1.39 20.15 2.30
CA LEU A 187 -2.55 20.83 2.88
C LEU A 187 -2.12 22.21 3.39
N MET A 188 -2.88 23.25 3.01
CA MET A 188 -2.76 24.57 3.63
C MET A 188 -3.01 24.51 5.15
N PRO A 189 -2.60 25.53 5.93
CA PRO A 189 -2.57 25.46 7.39
C PRO A 189 -3.86 24.96 8.05
N LEU A 190 -3.70 23.98 8.95
CA LEU A 190 -4.81 23.41 9.72
C LEU A 190 -4.84 23.87 11.17
N ALA A 191 -3.74 24.45 11.70
CA ALA A 191 -3.66 24.88 13.08
C ALA A 191 -4.65 26.02 13.37
N ALA A 192 -5.31 25.99 14.53
CA ALA A 192 -6.36 26.97 14.84
C ALA A 192 -5.83 28.41 14.83
N TRP A 193 -6.50 29.26 14.05
CA TRP A 193 -6.08 30.64 13.78
C TRP A 193 -7.15 31.64 14.20
N ILE A 194 -6.78 32.91 14.21
CA ILE A 194 -7.69 34.05 14.38
C ILE A 194 -7.62 34.95 13.16
N ASP A 195 -8.73 35.59 12.79
CA ASP A 195 -8.71 36.59 11.71
C ASP A 195 -7.91 37.83 12.12
N GLU A 196 -7.28 38.49 11.15
CA GLU A 196 -6.53 39.73 11.36
C GLU A 196 -7.45 40.85 11.85
N ARG A 197 -6.87 41.80 12.59
CA ARG A 197 -7.61 42.85 13.31
C ARG A 197 -8.58 43.65 12.43
N HIS A 198 -8.23 43.90 11.16
CA HIS A 198 -9.01 44.73 10.26
C HIS A 198 -10.12 43.96 9.51
N LEU A 199 -9.99 42.64 9.31
CA LEU A 199 -10.91 41.89 8.45
C LEU A 199 -12.36 41.84 8.94
N PRO A 200 -12.66 41.59 10.24
CA PRO A 200 -14.06 41.52 10.69
C PRO A 200 -14.83 42.82 10.47
N ALA A 201 -14.18 43.98 10.59
CA ALA A 201 -14.81 45.27 10.35
C ALA A 201 -15.17 45.48 8.87
N LEU A 202 -14.50 44.76 7.96
CA LEU A 202 -14.76 44.74 6.53
C LEU A 202 -15.73 43.62 6.11
N GLY A 203 -16.17 42.76 7.06
CA GLY A 203 -16.97 41.57 6.75
C GLY A 203 -16.19 40.46 6.05
N LEU A 204 -14.86 40.48 6.18
CA LEU A 204 -13.93 39.50 5.60
C LEU A 204 -13.38 38.55 6.67
N SER A 205 -12.73 37.48 6.24
CA SER A 205 -12.12 36.47 7.12
C SER A 205 -10.85 35.89 6.49
N ASN A 206 -9.92 35.43 7.31
CA ASN A 206 -8.73 34.77 6.81
C ASN A 206 -9.09 33.37 6.29
N SER A 207 -8.97 33.20 4.98
CA SER A 207 -9.31 31.97 4.25
C SER A 207 -8.14 30.97 4.15
N TRP A 208 -6.90 31.44 4.31
CA TRP A 208 -5.71 30.62 4.17
C TRP A 208 -5.26 29.97 5.49
N GLY A 209 -5.48 30.64 6.62
CA GLY A 209 -5.14 30.13 7.95
C GLY A 209 -3.74 30.47 8.47
N TYR A 210 -2.92 31.26 7.75
CA TYR A 210 -1.57 31.70 8.17
C TYR A 210 -1.59 32.75 9.29
N ASN A 211 -2.29 32.48 10.40
CA ASN A 211 -2.34 33.38 11.55
C ASN A 211 -2.61 32.62 12.88
N PRO A 212 -1.80 31.60 13.21
CA PRO A 212 -2.11 30.62 14.25
C PRO A 212 -2.15 31.22 15.66
N VAL A 213 -3.05 30.71 16.49
CA VAL A 213 -3.06 30.93 17.95
C VAL A 213 -2.70 29.64 18.70
N SER A 214 -3.04 28.49 18.11
CA SER A 214 -2.61 27.17 18.58
C SER A 214 -1.57 26.58 17.63
N PHE A 215 -0.71 25.70 18.14
CA PHE A 215 0.24 24.93 17.34
C PHE A 215 -0.14 23.45 17.23
N LEU A 216 -0.86 22.92 18.20
CA LEU A 216 -1.16 21.48 18.31
C LEU A 216 -2.63 21.14 18.03
N ALA A 217 -3.53 22.12 18.11
CA ALA A 217 -4.96 21.91 17.86
C ALA A 217 -5.34 22.36 16.45
N PRO A 218 -6.09 21.54 15.69
CA PRO A 218 -6.64 21.96 14.42
C PRO A 218 -7.76 22.98 14.60
N ASP A 219 -8.01 23.80 13.58
CA ASP A 219 -9.15 24.70 13.54
C ASP A 219 -10.46 23.91 13.40
N PRO A 220 -11.44 24.08 14.32
CA PRO A 220 -12.72 23.37 14.24
C PRO A 220 -13.55 23.69 12.99
N ARG A 221 -13.24 24.76 12.23
CA ARG A 221 -13.88 25.06 10.94
C ARG A 221 -13.45 24.11 9.83
N LEU A 222 -12.23 23.57 9.90
CA LEU A 222 -11.66 22.69 8.87
C LEU A 222 -11.67 21.23 9.30
N ALA A 223 -11.47 20.95 10.59
CA ALA A 223 -11.50 19.59 11.13
C ALA A 223 -12.40 19.55 12.37
N PRO A 224 -13.74 19.58 12.21
CA PRO A 224 -14.68 19.55 13.33
C PRO A 224 -14.53 18.29 14.20
N GLY A 225 -14.10 17.15 13.65
CA GLY A 225 -13.72 15.95 14.39
C GLY A 225 -12.29 15.96 14.97
N GLY A 226 -11.58 17.09 14.86
CA GLY A 226 -10.25 17.29 15.40
C GLY A 226 -9.17 16.40 14.77
N LEU A 227 -8.12 16.10 15.54
CA LEU A 227 -6.99 15.29 15.08
C LEU A 227 -7.40 13.87 14.62
N ALA A 228 -8.47 13.31 15.18
CA ALA A 228 -8.98 11.99 14.79
C ALA A 228 -9.58 11.98 13.37
N GLU A 229 -10.28 13.06 12.99
CA GLU A 229 -10.78 13.24 11.62
C GLU A 229 -9.62 13.36 10.63
N ILE A 230 -8.61 14.17 10.96
CA ILE A 230 -7.41 14.33 10.14
C ILE A 230 -6.70 12.98 9.98
N ARG A 231 -6.57 12.21 11.06
CA ARG A 231 -5.99 10.86 11.01
C ARG A 231 -6.74 9.96 10.04
N ALA A 232 -8.07 9.89 10.15
CA ALA A 232 -8.89 9.07 9.28
C ALA A 232 -8.75 9.47 7.80
N THR A 233 -8.68 10.77 7.52
CA THR A 233 -8.43 11.27 6.15
C THR A 233 -7.04 10.88 5.64
N VAL A 234 -6.00 11.05 6.47
CA VAL A 234 -4.63 10.66 6.11
C VAL A 234 -4.55 9.15 5.83
N ASP A 235 -5.16 8.31 6.68
CA ASP A 235 -5.21 6.86 6.46
C ASP A 235 -5.92 6.50 5.14
N ALA A 236 -6.99 7.21 4.78
CA ALA A 236 -7.69 7.01 3.51
C ALA A 236 -6.83 7.39 2.29
N LEU A 237 -6.08 8.49 2.37
CA LEU A 237 -5.13 8.91 1.35
C LEU A 237 -3.96 7.93 1.24
N HIS A 238 -3.42 7.45 2.37
CA HIS A 238 -2.39 6.41 2.41
C HIS A 238 -2.87 5.11 1.75
N ALA A 239 -4.10 4.68 2.01
CA ALA A 239 -4.71 3.51 1.36
C ALA A 239 -4.82 3.69 -0.17
N ALA A 240 -4.91 4.93 -0.66
CA ALA A 240 -4.88 5.28 -2.07
C ALA A 240 -3.46 5.45 -2.65
N GLY A 241 -2.41 5.35 -1.82
CA GLY A 241 -1.01 5.57 -2.21
C GLY A 241 -0.59 7.03 -2.27
N ILE A 242 -1.31 7.93 -1.57
CA ILE A 242 -1.09 9.38 -1.56
C ILE A 242 -0.59 9.81 -0.19
N ARG A 243 0.54 10.51 -0.14
CA ARG A 243 1.14 11.06 1.09
C ARG A 243 0.59 12.43 1.42
N VAL A 244 0.71 12.84 2.69
CA VAL A 244 0.19 14.12 3.18
C VAL A 244 1.29 14.95 3.81
N VAL A 245 1.57 16.11 3.22
CA VAL A 245 2.39 17.17 3.80
C VAL A 245 1.48 18.25 4.36
N LEU A 246 1.79 18.77 5.56
CA LEU A 246 1.04 19.87 6.17
C LEU A 246 1.86 21.16 6.12
N ASP A 247 1.24 22.23 5.63
CA ASP A 247 1.78 23.57 5.79
C ASP A 247 1.66 24.03 7.26
N VAL A 248 2.79 24.47 7.83
CA VAL A 248 2.90 24.86 9.23
C VAL A 248 3.53 26.24 9.38
N VAL A 249 2.93 27.03 10.26
CA VAL A 249 3.39 28.37 10.62
C VAL A 249 4.03 28.32 12.01
N LEU A 250 5.36 28.30 12.04
CA LEU A 250 6.15 28.33 13.28
C LEU A 250 6.86 29.67 13.50
N ASN A 251 6.70 30.62 12.57
CA ASN A 251 7.47 31.84 12.55
C ASN A 251 6.80 33.02 13.29
N HIS A 252 5.47 33.08 13.36
CA HIS A 252 4.68 34.12 14.05
C HIS A 252 3.38 33.57 14.67
N THR A 253 2.62 34.44 15.35
CA THR A 253 1.27 34.13 15.89
C THR A 253 0.24 35.22 15.58
N GLY A 254 -1.04 34.84 15.66
CA GLY A 254 -2.19 35.73 15.59
C GLY A 254 -2.40 36.66 16.77
N GLU A 255 -1.47 36.69 17.74
CA GLU A 255 -1.41 37.77 18.72
C GLU A 255 -0.84 39.07 18.12
N SER A 256 -0.31 39.05 16.89
CA SER A 256 0.10 40.22 16.10
C SER A 256 1.14 41.11 16.83
N ASP A 257 1.16 42.41 16.54
CA ASP A 257 2.09 43.40 17.08
C ASP A 257 1.82 43.78 18.56
N VAL A 258 2.53 44.80 19.06
CA VAL A 258 2.39 45.31 20.44
C VAL A 258 0.98 45.81 20.80
N TYR A 259 0.10 46.00 19.83
CA TYR A 259 -1.30 46.41 19.99
C TYR A 259 -2.29 45.27 19.80
N GLY A 260 -1.80 44.06 19.52
CA GLY A 260 -2.66 42.91 19.23
C GLY A 260 -3.31 42.29 20.46
N THR A 261 -3.97 41.17 20.21
CA THR A 261 -4.75 40.44 21.22
C THR A 261 -3.84 39.76 22.25
N THR A 262 -4.40 39.38 23.39
CA THR A 262 -3.73 38.54 24.39
C THR A 262 -4.56 37.27 24.55
N LEU A 263 -4.07 36.18 23.97
CA LEU A 263 -4.79 34.92 23.76
C LEU A 263 -4.04 33.70 24.29
N SER A 264 -2.71 33.72 24.31
CA SER A 264 -1.88 32.57 24.68
C SER A 264 -0.50 33.04 25.12
N LEU A 265 0.50 32.95 24.24
CA LEU A 265 1.93 33.16 24.53
C LEU A 265 2.23 34.55 25.11
N ARG A 266 1.59 35.61 24.62
CA ARG A 266 1.78 36.99 25.12
C ARG A 266 1.40 37.11 26.58
N GLY A 267 0.25 36.55 26.95
CA GLY A 267 -0.27 36.58 28.31
C GLY A 267 0.48 35.63 29.25
N LEU A 268 1.07 34.56 28.70
CA LEU A 268 1.89 33.61 29.45
C LEU A 268 3.30 34.12 29.69
N ASP A 269 3.98 34.68 28.68
CA ASP A 269 5.30 35.31 28.80
C ASP A 269 5.79 35.94 27.47
N GLU A 270 5.32 37.13 27.09
CA GLU A 270 5.73 37.78 25.82
C GLU A 270 7.26 37.92 25.68
N ALA A 271 8.00 38.16 26.77
CA ALA A 271 9.44 38.31 26.75
C ALA A 271 10.21 36.99 26.50
N LEU A 272 9.59 35.84 26.79
CA LEU A 272 10.16 34.52 26.52
C LEU A 272 9.85 34.05 25.10
N TYR A 273 8.60 34.20 24.65
CA TYR A 273 8.12 33.57 23.42
C TYR A 273 8.45 34.35 22.15
N TYR A 274 8.60 35.67 22.23
CA TYR A 274 8.81 36.51 21.04
C TYR A 274 10.20 37.13 21.01
N ALA A 275 10.80 37.16 19.82
CA ALA A 275 12.10 37.75 19.58
C ALA A 275 12.04 39.28 19.74
N ARG A 276 13.06 39.86 20.38
CA ARG A 276 13.10 41.31 20.71
C ARG A 276 14.46 41.93 20.45
N ALA A 277 14.43 43.20 20.07
CA ALA A 277 15.57 44.10 20.06
C ALA A 277 15.32 45.22 21.09
N GLY A 278 15.75 45.02 22.34
CA GLY A 278 15.43 45.93 23.44
C GLY A 278 13.94 45.96 23.73
N GLU A 279 13.31 47.15 23.65
CA GLU A 279 11.88 47.32 23.91
C GLU A 279 10.98 46.91 22.72
N VAL A 280 11.56 46.67 21.53
CA VAL A 280 10.82 46.47 20.27
C VAL A 280 10.71 44.97 19.93
N LEU A 281 9.53 44.53 19.50
CA LEU A 281 9.33 43.20 18.91
C LEU A 281 9.99 43.14 17.53
N ILE A 282 10.74 42.08 17.27
CA ILE A 282 11.25 41.81 15.92
C ILE A 282 10.07 41.34 15.05
N ASN A 283 10.00 41.84 13.82
CA ASN A 283 8.95 41.54 12.86
C ASN A 283 9.56 41.12 11.51
N ASP A 284 10.39 40.08 11.54
CA ASP A 284 11.02 39.51 10.34
C ASP A 284 10.00 38.76 9.45
N THR A 285 8.78 38.56 9.95
CA THR A 285 7.67 37.86 9.27
C THR A 285 6.68 38.80 8.58
N GLY A 286 6.71 40.10 8.90
CA GLY A 286 5.72 41.07 8.43
C GLY A 286 4.36 41.00 9.15
N CYS A 287 4.15 40.01 10.03
CA CYS A 287 2.86 39.73 10.69
C CYS A 287 2.72 40.41 12.08
N GLY A 288 3.73 41.15 12.52
CA GLY A 288 3.75 41.95 13.73
C GLY A 288 4.63 41.38 14.85
N ASN A 289 4.91 40.08 14.82
CA ASN A 289 5.80 39.41 15.77
C ASN A 289 6.61 38.27 15.10
N THR A 290 7.67 37.85 15.78
CA THR A 290 8.50 36.71 15.39
C THR A 290 8.75 35.84 16.63
N LEU A 291 8.53 34.52 16.52
CA LEU A 291 8.81 33.58 17.60
C LEU A 291 10.32 33.44 17.83
N ALA A 292 10.72 33.39 19.10
CA ALA A 292 12.12 33.20 19.52
C ALA A 292 12.54 31.73 19.44
N LEU A 293 12.65 31.16 18.23
CA LEU A 293 12.89 29.72 18.01
C LEU A 293 14.29 29.23 18.43
N ASP A 294 15.19 30.14 18.83
CA ASP A 294 16.48 29.83 19.47
C ASP A 294 16.40 29.76 21.01
N GLU A 295 15.27 30.15 21.61
CA GLU A 295 15.00 29.94 23.04
C GLU A 295 14.53 28.49 23.30
N PRO A 296 15.14 27.76 24.25
CA PRO A 296 14.87 26.33 24.46
C PRO A 296 13.39 25.97 24.66
N ALA A 297 12.62 26.80 25.36
CA ALA A 297 11.20 26.55 25.61
C ALA A 297 10.35 26.67 24.34
N VAL A 298 10.67 27.64 23.48
CA VAL A 298 9.95 27.89 22.22
C VAL A 298 10.34 26.84 21.18
N MET A 299 11.63 26.48 21.13
CA MET A 299 12.13 25.36 20.34
C MET A 299 11.45 24.05 20.75
N GLN A 300 11.28 23.78 22.05
CA GLN A 300 10.56 22.60 22.53
C GLN A 300 9.09 22.61 22.07
N LEU A 301 8.39 23.74 22.18
CA LEU A 301 7.00 23.87 21.68
C LEU A 301 6.91 23.57 20.18
N ALA A 302 7.85 24.10 19.37
CA ALA A 302 7.91 23.81 17.94
C ALA A 302 8.15 22.32 17.66
N MET A 303 9.12 21.70 18.33
CA MET A 303 9.43 20.28 18.19
C MET A 303 8.24 19.38 18.60
N ASP A 304 7.63 19.68 19.74
CA ASP A 304 6.50 18.90 20.27
C ASP A 304 5.24 19.10 19.41
N SER A 305 5.05 20.27 18.81
CA SER A 305 4.01 20.52 17.81
C SER A 305 4.18 19.60 16.59
N LEU A 306 5.36 19.60 15.96
CA LEU A 306 5.63 18.78 14.77
C LEU A 306 5.46 17.28 15.08
N ARG A 307 5.99 16.83 16.23
CA ARG A 307 5.80 15.44 16.67
C ARG A 307 4.33 15.13 16.92
N SER A 308 3.57 16.06 17.51
CA SER A 308 2.14 15.89 17.76
C SER A 308 1.36 15.67 16.47
N TRP A 309 1.58 16.51 15.46
CA TRP A 309 0.98 16.34 14.13
C TRP A 309 1.34 14.99 13.52
N ALA A 310 2.62 14.65 13.44
CA ALA A 310 3.07 13.40 12.85
C ALA A 310 2.52 12.16 13.58
N MET A 311 2.68 12.09 14.91
CA MET A 311 2.33 10.89 15.69
C MET A 311 0.83 10.72 15.91
N ARG A 312 0.03 11.79 15.89
CA ARG A 312 -1.42 11.70 16.13
C ARG A 312 -2.22 11.58 14.83
N THR A 313 -1.71 12.12 13.72
CA THR A 313 -2.46 12.18 12.45
C THR A 313 -1.84 11.39 11.31
N GLY A 314 -0.57 10.99 11.39
CA GLY A 314 0.10 10.24 10.32
C GLY A 314 0.66 11.10 9.19
N ILE A 315 0.66 12.44 9.34
CA ILE A 315 1.30 13.36 8.38
C ILE A 315 2.73 12.91 8.04
N ASP A 316 3.03 12.87 6.73
CA ASP A 316 4.29 12.38 6.16
C ASP A 316 5.39 13.45 6.10
N GLY A 317 5.05 14.72 6.33
CA GLY A 317 5.98 15.83 6.20
C GLY A 317 5.37 17.19 6.43
N PHE A 318 6.22 18.21 6.36
CA PHE A 318 5.83 19.59 6.63
C PHE A 318 6.37 20.53 5.55
N ARG A 319 5.53 21.48 5.14
CA ARG A 319 5.95 22.70 4.44
C ARG A 319 5.96 23.83 5.45
N PHE A 320 7.08 24.52 5.56
CA PHE A 320 7.28 25.56 6.57
C PHE A 320 7.16 26.93 5.92
N ASP A 321 6.12 27.65 6.32
CA ASP A 321 5.93 29.06 5.99
C ASP A 321 7.07 29.91 6.56
N LEU A 322 7.56 30.85 5.75
CA LEU A 322 8.67 31.75 6.06
C LEU A 322 9.81 31.07 6.84
N ALA A 323 10.26 29.92 6.33
CA ALA A 323 11.12 28.98 7.05
C ALA A 323 12.46 29.58 7.46
N THR A 324 12.90 30.69 6.85
CA THR A 324 14.12 31.40 7.25
C THR A 324 14.11 31.74 8.75
N VAL A 325 12.96 32.07 9.32
CA VAL A 325 12.83 32.36 10.76
C VAL A 325 13.27 31.19 11.63
N MET A 326 13.07 29.95 11.19
CA MET A 326 13.51 28.75 11.93
C MET A 326 15.04 28.64 12.06
N GLY A 327 15.76 29.27 11.12
CA GLY A 327 17.21 29.35 11.14
C GLY A 327 17.76 30.65 11.76
N ARG A 328 16.91 31.57 12.23
CA ARG A 328 17.37 32.85 12.78
C ARG A 328 17.99 32.67 14.16
N THR A 329 19.08 33.40 14.36
CA THR A 329 19.77 33.60 15.63
C THR A 329 20.08 35.09 15.77
N ALA A 330 20.65 35.52 16.90
CA ALA A 330 21.18 36.87 17.05
C ALA A 330 22.20 37.30 15.96
N SER A 331 22.80 36.33 15.23
CA SER A 331 23.75 36.58 14.14
C SER A 331 23.16 36.49 12.73
N GLY A 332 21.83 36.31 12.60
CA GLY A 332 21.13 36.06 11.34
C GLY A 332 20.85 34.58 11.11
N PHE A 333 20.48 34.22 9.87
CA PHE A 333 20.17 32.85 9.48
C PHE A 333 21.40 31.94 9.53
N SER A 334 21.21 30.73 10.05
CA SER A 334 22.20 29.66 10.02
C SER A 334 21.53 28.31 9.73
N PRO A 335 22.05 27.50 8.79
CA PRO A 335 21.57 26.13 8.59
C PRO A 335 21.86 25.20 9.78
N ARG A 336 22.67 25.68 10.73
CA ARG A 336 23.00 24.97 11.98
C ARG A 336 22.33 25.60 13.20
N ALA A 337 21.29 26.40 13.00
CA ALA A 337 20.51 26.96 14.09
C ALA A 337 19.93 25.86 15.00
N PRO A 338 19.69 26.14 16.30
CA PRO A 338 19.27 25.13 17.27
C PRO A 338 18.05 24.31 16.83
N LEU A 339 16.98 24.96 16.34
CA LEU A 339 15.77 24.26 15.89
C LEU A 339 16.03 23.35 14.69
N LEU A 340 16.71 23.85 13.65
CA LEU A 340 17.06 23.04 12.47
C LEU A 340 17.91 21.82 12.84
N ALA A 341 18.91 22.01 13.73
CA ALA A 341 19.72 20.92 14.23
C ALA A 341 18.90 19.91 15.07
N ALA A 342 17.95 20.39 15.86
CA ALA A 342 17.05 19.55 16.65
C ALA A 342 16.15 18.68 15.76
N ILE A 343 15.63 19.24 14.65
CA ILE A 343 14.82 18.52 13.65
C ILE A 343 15.69 17.46 12.94
N GLU A 344 16.88 17.82 12.47
CA GLU A 344 17.75 16.91 11.70
C GLU A 344 18.20 15.67 12.50
N GLN A 345 18.35 15.79 13.82
CA GLN A 345 18.73 14.66 14.68
C GLN A 345 17.55 13.88 15.25
N ASP A 346 16.32 14.40 15.16
CA ASP A 346 15.16 13.79 15.80
C ASP A 346 14.81 12.44 15.14
N PRO A 347 14.68 11.34 15.90
CA PRO A 347 14.44 10.01 15.33
C PRO A 347 13.17 9.87 14.48
N LEU A 348 12.15 10.71 14.75
CA LEU A 348 10.88 10.74 14.01
C LEU A 348 10.93 11.77 12.89
N LEU A 349 11.16 13.06 13.23
CA LEU A 349 11.05 14.16 12.27
C LEU A 349 12.10 14.04 11.16
N SER A 350 13.29 13.55 11.49
CA SER A 350 14.32 13.25 10.49
C SER A 350 13.93 12.11 9.55
N ARG A 351 12.71 11.57 9.54
CA ARG A 351 12.26 10.59 8.54
C ARG A 351 11.15 11.13 7.64
N LEU A 352 10.67 12.33 7.93
CA LEU A 352 9.57 12.97 7.23
C LEU A 352 10.09 13.87 6.11
N THR A 353 9.20 14.20 5.17
CA THR A 353 9.47 15.21 4.15
C THR A 353 9.54 16.60 4.77
N MET A 354 10.61 17.35 4.48
CA MET A 354 10.77 18.74 4.94
C MET A 354 10.84 19.67 3.74
N ILE A 355 9.92 20.62 3.66
CA ILE A 355 9.84 21.62 2.58
C ILE A 355 9.91 23.01 3.21
N ALA A 356 10.89 23.83 2.84
CA ALA A 356 10.98 25.20 3.30
C ALA A 356 10.43 26.16 2.25
N GLU A 357 9.73 27.20 2.70
CA GLU A 357 9.72 28.50 2.02
C GLU A 357 10.99 29.25 2.44
N PRO A 358 12.03 29.30 1.60
CA PRO A 358 13.36 29.70 2.02
C PRO A 358 13.57 31.22 2.01
N TRP A 359 12.57 31.97 2.45
CA TRP A 359 12.66 33.41 2.62
C TRP A 359 11.80 33.91 3.78
N ASP A 360 12.13 35.11 4.25
CA ASP A 360 11.25 35.95 5.06
C ASP A 360 11.45 37.42 4.66
N VAL A 361 10.69 38.35 5.26
CA VAL A 361 10.75 39.78 4.90
C VAL A 361 11.80 40.55 5.68
N GLY A 362 12.46 39.92 6.65
CA GLY A 362 13.49 40.52 7.49
C GLY A 362 14.82 40.74 6.75
N PRO A 363 15.74 41.55 7.31
CA PRO A 363 17.08 41.73 6.75
C PRO A 363 17.78 40.37 6.58
N GLY A 364 18.33 40.14 5.39
CA GLY A 364 18.97 38.85 5.06
C GLY A 364 18.01 37.66 4.95
N GLY A 365 16.71 37.91 4.74
CA GLY A 365 15.67 36.89 4.74
C GLY A 365 15.76 35.86 3.61
N TYR A 366 16.31 36.21 2.45
CA TYR A 366 16.36 35.31 1.29
C TYR A 366 17.46 34.25 1.41
N GLN A 367 17.08 32.97 1.54
CA GLN A 367 17.95 31.84 1.88
C GLN A 367 17.79 30.64 0.94
N LEU A 368 17.25 30.84 -0.26
CA LEU A 368 17.11 29.78 -1.26
C LEU A 368 18.45 29.06 -1.52
N GLY A 369 18.43 27.74 -1.33
CA GLY A 369 19.56 26.83 -1.44
C GLY A 369 20.34 26.64 -0.14
N HIS A 370 20.09 27.41 0.93
CA HIS A 370 20.91 27.40 2.15
C HIS A 370 20.34 26.55 3.29
N PHE A 371 19.24 25.81 3.10
CA PHE A 371 18.72 24.89 4.12
C PHE A 371 19.53 23.59 4.21
N PRO A 372 19.39 22.81 5.32
CA PRO A 372 20.11 21.55 5.48
C PRO A 372 19.88 20.57 4.31
N PRO A 373 20.81 19.64 4.04
CA PRO A 373 20.82 18.84 2.80
C PRO A 373 19.56 18.01 2.52
N ARG A 374 18.81 17.66 3.57
CA ARG A 374 17.63 16.82 3.50
C ARG A 374 16.36 17.57 3.11
N TRP A 375 16.39 18.90 3.20
CA TRP A 375 15.25 19.75 2.94
C TRP A 375 15.03 19.92 1.44
N GLN A 376 13.77 20.05 1.06
CA GLN A 376 13.35 20.60 -0.23
C GLN A 376 12.98 22.07 -0.02
N GLU A 377 13.04 22.87 -1.06
CA GLU A 377 12.82 24.31 -0.99
C GLU A 377 11.95 24.76 -2.15
N TRP A 378 10.92 25.57 -1.85
CA TRP A 378 10.19 26.30 -2.88
C TRP A 378 11.15 27.15 -3.71
N ASN A 379 11.11 26.98 -5.03
CA ASN A 379 12.03 27.60 -5.96
C ASN A 379 11.35 28.77 -6.70
N ASP A 380 11.27 29.93 -6.05
CA ASP A 380 10.71 31.16 -6.65
C ASP A 380 11.48 31.62 -7.89
N ARG A 381 12.79 31.37 -7.96
CA ARG A 381 13.58 31.64 -9.17
C ARG A 381 13.12 30.80 -10.35
N TYR A 382 12.73 29.55 -10.13
CA TYR A 382 12.11 28.73 -11.18
C TYR A 382 10.83 29.40 -11.68
N ARG A 383 9.91 29.73 -10.76
CA ARG A 383 8.64 30.41 -11.08
C ARG A 383 8.90 31.66 -11.94
N ASP A 384 9.72 32.58 -11.44
CA ASP A 384 9.91 33.89 -12.05
C ASP A 384 10.61 33.82 -13.41
N GLU A 385 11.67 33.03 -13.55
CA GLU A 385 12.42 32.93 -14.80
C GLU A 385 11.67 32.14 -15.87
N VAL A 386 10.88 31.12 -15.49
CA VAL A 386 9.99 30.44 -16.43
C VAL A 386 8.90 31.38 -16.94
N ARG A 387 8.24 32.12 -16.04
CA ARG A 387 7.21 33.08 -16.44
C ARG A 387 7.78 34.21 -17.31
N ARG A 388 8.96 34.76 -16.98
CA ARG A 388 9.66 35.76 -17.81
C ARG A 388 10.04 35.22 -19.19
N PHE A 389 10.51 33.98 -19.27
CA PHE A 389 10.82 33.35 -20.56
C PHE A 389 9.57 33.33 -21.46
N TRP A 390 8.45 32.83 -20.95
CA TRP A 390 7.20 32.74 -21.72
C TRP A 390 6.57 34.10 -22.03
N ARG A 391 6.71 35.07 -21.12
CA ARG A 391 6.28 36.47 -21.35
C ARG A 391 7.05 37.14 -22.49
N GLY A 392 8.27 36.70 -22.77
CA GLY A 392 9.12 37.20 -23.86
C GLY A 392 10.30 38.06 -23.41
N ASP A 393 10.67 38.03 -22.11
CA ASP A 393 11.81 38.78 -21.61
C ASP A 393 13.14 38.34 -22.27
N PRO A 394 14.13 39.23 -22.45
CA PRO A 394 15.37 38.89 -23.13
C PRO A 394 16.21 37.84 -22.40
N GLY A 395 16.80 36.91 -23.17
CA GLY A 395 17.72 35.87 -22.67
C GLY A 395 17.05 34.54 -22.30
N ALA A 396 17.75 33.43 -22.54
CA ALA A 396 17.27 32.06 -22.29
C ALA A 396 18.10 31.28 -21.25
N GLY A 397 19.23 31.84 -20.78
CA GLY A 397 20.16 31.14 -19.88
C GLY A 397 19.57 30.84 -18.49
N GLY A 398 18.82 31.78 -17.91
CA GLY A 398 18.10 31.55 -16.65
C GLY A 398 17.10 30.40 -16.78
N PHE A 399 16.19 30.52 -17.76
CA PHE A 399 15.23 29.47 -18.10
C PHE A 399 15.86 28.09 -18.28
N ALA A 400 16.93 27.99 -19.07
CA ALA A 400 17.66 26.75 -19.28
C ALA A 400 18.19 26.16 -17.97
N THR A 401 18.73 27.01 -17.09
CA THR A 401 19.24 26.60 -15.78
C THR A 401 18.11 26.07 -14.88
N ARG A 402 16.94 26.72 -14.89
CA ARG A 402 15.76 26.31 -14.11
C ARG A 402 15.23 24.95 -14.54
N ILE A 403 14.96 24.75 -15.84
CA ILE A 403 14.41 23.48 -16.33
C ILE A 403 15.41 22.31 -16.23
N ALA A 404 16.71 22.61 -16.13
CA ALA A 404 17.78 21.65 -15.88
C ALA A 404 17.97 21.28 -14.40
N GLY A 405 17.14 21.81 -13.49
CA GLY A 405 17.13 21.46 -12.06
C GLY A 405 17.81 22.47 -11.14
N SER A 406 18.13 23.69 -11.61
CA SER A 406 18.72 24.77 -10.80
C SER A 406 20.05 24.38 -10.11
N SER A 407 21.00 23.85 -10.88
CA SER A 407 22.31 23.41 -10.36
C SER A 407 23.15 24.52 -9.72
N ASP A 408 22.95 25.77 -10.13
CA ASP A 408 23.57 26.96 -9.55
C ASP A 408 23.10 27.25 -8.11
N ILE A 409 21.93 26.73 -7.73
CA ILE A 409 21.36 26.88 -6.39
C ILE A 409 21.71 25.67 -5.53
N PHE A 410 21.43 24.46 -6.03
CA PHE A 410 21.50 23.23 -5.23
C PHE A 410 22.77 22.40 -5.46
N GLY A 411 23.36 22.47 -6.66
CA GLY A 411 24.45 21.58 -7.07
C GLY A 411 25.76 21.78 -6.31
N GLY A 412 26.12 23.04 -6.01
CA GLY A 412 27.32 23.36 -5.24
C GLY A 412 27.31 22.83 -3.80
N GLN A 413 26.14 22.45 -3.28
CA GLN A 413 25.94 21.89 -1.94
C GLN A 413 25.64 20.38 -1.97
N HIS A 414 25.87 19.72 -3.10
CA HIS A 414 25.63 18.28 -3.29
C HIS A 414 24.17 17.86 -3.03
N ARG A 415 23.21 18.77 -3.25
CA ARG A 415 21.78 18.48 -3.16
C ARG A 415 21.23 18.17 -4.56
N PRO A 416 20.39 17.14 -4.71
CA PRO A 416 19.89 16.73 -6.03
C PRO A 416 18.91 17.76 -6.62
N PRO A 417 18.56 17.68 -7.93
CA PRO A 417 17.53 18.51 -8.53
C PRO A 417 16.20 18.51 -7.75
N SER A 418 15.79 17.36 -7.19
CA SER A 418 14.58 17.22 -6.35
C SER A 418 14.63 18.02 -5.05
N ALA A 419 15.75 18.65 -4.69
CA ALA A 419 15.79 19.63 -3.61
C ALA A 419 15.01 20.91 -3.95
N GLY A 420 14.82 21.23 -5.24
CA GLY A 420 13.97 22.32 -5.68
C GLY A 420 12.54 21.87 -5.93
N ILE A 421 11.58 22.46 -5.21
CA ILE A 421 10.16 22.38 -5.55
C ILE A 421 9.87 23.44 -6.61
N ASN A 422 9.66 22.98 -7.84
CA ASN A 422 9.34 23.82 -8.98
C ASN A 422 7.83 24.06 -9.01
N PHE A 423 7.42 25.31 -9.16
CA PHE A 423 6.01 25.68 -9.29
C PHE A 423 5.88 26.88 -10.24
N ILE A 424 4.71 27.00 -10.85
CA ILE A 424 4.37 28.17 -11.68
C ILE A 424 3.42 29.08 -10.94
N ALA A 425 2.45 28.54 -10.22
CA ALA A 425 1.53 29.26 -9.36
C ALA A 425 1.44 28.52 -8.03
N ALA A 426 1.08 29.26 -6.98
CA ALA A 426 0.88 28.77 -5.62
C ALA A 426 -0.41 29.40 -5.07
N HIS A 427 -0.70 29.23 -3.77
CA HIS A 427 -1.74 30.00 -3.11
C HIS A 427 -1.45 31.52 -3.10
N ASP A 428 -0.17 31.91 -2.99
CA ASP A 428 0.30 33.29 -3.12
C ASP A 428 0.60 33.65 -4.58
N GLY A 429 0.18 34.85 -4.99
CA GLY A 429 0.27 35.34 -6.35
C GLY A 429 -0.92 34.92 -7.22
N PHE A 430 -0.75 35.06 -8.54
CA PHE A 430 -1.77 34.64 -9.49
C PHE A 430 -1.92 33.12 -9.54
N THR A 431 -3.17 32.66 -9.73
CA THR A 431 -3.46 31.31 -10.24
C THR A 431 -2.78 31.08 -11.60
N LEU A 432 -2.63 29.83 -12.03
CA LEU A 432 -2.06 29.54 -13.34
C LEU A 432 -2.87 30.20 -14.47
N HIS A 433 -4.20 30.19 -14.37
CA HIS A 433 -5.06 30.80 -15.38
C HIS A 433 -4.94 32.33 -15.36
N ASP A 434 -4.90 32.95 -14.19
CA ASP A 434 -4.78 34.41 -14.08
C ASP A 434 -3.41 34.90 -14.54
N CYS A 435 -2.36 34.10 -14.33
CA CYS A 435 -1.02 34.38 -14.82
C CYS A 435 -0.99 34.56 -16.35
N VAL A 436 -1.86 33.88 -17.10
CA VAL A 436 -1.97 34.04 -18.57
C VAL A 436 -3.08 35.00 -19.02
N THR A 437 -3.81 35.60 -18.08
CA THR A 437 -4.98 36.43 -18.37
C THR A 437 -4.77 37.89 -17.98
N TYR A 438 -4.15 38.15 -16.83
CA TYR A 438 -4.07 39.48 -16.23
C TYR A 438 -2.65 40.05 -16.26
N ALA A 439 -2.54 41.34 -16.61
CA ALA A 439 -1.26 42.08 -16.61
C ALA A 439 -0.97 42.75 -15.26
N ALA A 440 -2.00 42.98 -14.45
CA ALA A 440 -1.93 43.66 -13.18
C ALA A 440 -2.93 43.04 -12.21
N LYS A 441 -2.62 43.09 -10.92
CA LYS A 441 -3.48 42.59 -9.84
C LYS A 441 -4.73 43.44 -9.64
N ASP A 442 -5.81 42.79 -9.23
CA ASP A 442 -7.06 43.40 -8.79
C ASP A 442 -7.48 42.80 -7.44
N ASN A 443 -6.93 43.37 -6.36
CA ASN A 443 -7.13 42.93 -4.99
C ASN A 443 -8.12 43.83 -4.24
N HIS A 444 -8.93 44.66 -4.93
CA HIS A 444 -9.85 45.59 -4.26
C HIS A 444 -10.84 44.89 -3.32
N ALA A 445 -11.20 43.64 -3.62
CA ALA A 445 -12.05 42.81 -2.77
C ALA A 445 -11.49 42.58 -1.36
N ASN A 446 -10.17 42.73 -1.16
CA ASN A 446 -9.50 42.59 0.13
C ASN A 446 -9.68 43.82 1.04
N GLY A 447 -10.19 44.94 0.51
CA GLY A 447 -10.47 46.15 1.30
C GLY A 447 -9.25 47.00 1.67
N GLU A 448 -8.12 46.82 0.97
CA GLU A 448 -6.85 47.53 1.24
C GLU A 448 -6.45 48.51 0.13
N ASP A 449 -7.41 48.91 -0.72
CA ASP A 449 -7.21 49.78 -1.89
C ASP A 449 -6.15 49.24 -2.88
N ASN A 450 -6.15 47.91 -3.10
CA ASN A 450 -5.24 47.20 -4.00
C ASN A 450 -3.74 47.35 -3.64
N ARG A 451 -3.41 47.74 -2.39
CA ARG A 451 -2.03 47.92 -1.93
C ARG A 451 -1.35 46.60 -1.58
N ASP A 452 -2.12 45.62 -1.14
CA ASP A 452 -1.70 44.28 -0.75
C ASP A 452 -1.38 43.38 -1.97
N GLY A 453 -0.50 42.39 -1.83
CA GLY A 453 -0.05 41.52 -2.92
C GLY A 453 1.07 42.11 -3.80
N ASN A 454 1.81 41.24 -4.50
CA ASN A 454 2.97 41.63 -5.30
C ASN A 454 2.57 42.37 -6.59
N ALA A 455 2.98 43.64 -6.73
CA ALA A 455 2.66 44.47 -7.91
C ALA A 455 3.53 44.18 -9.16
N HIS A 456 4.58 43.37 -9.01
CA HIS A 456 5.60 43.15 -10.05
C HIS A 456 5.78 41.68 -10.41
N GLU A 457 4.78 40.85 -10.11
CA GLU A 457 4.78 39.44 -10.46
C GLU A 457 4.83 39.27 -12.00
N PRO A 458 5.75 38.48 -12.55
CA PRO A 458 5.78 38.23 -13.99
C PRO A 458 4.51 37.47 -14.42
N SER A 459 3.70 38.07 -15.30
CA SER A 459 2.52 37.42 -15.91
C SER A 459 2.59 37.51 -17.43
N TRP A 460 1.90 36.61 -18.13
CA TRP A 460 1.90 36.50 -19.59
C TRP A 460 0.47 36.61 -20.17
N PRO A 461 -0.13 37.82 -20.18
CA PRO A 461 -1.47 38.03 -20.74
C PRO A 461 -1.58 37.56 -22.19
N GLY A 462 -2.61 36.75 -22.48
CA GLY A 462 -2.81 36.12 -23.79
C GLY A 462 -1.91 34.90 -24.03
N GLY A 463 -1.23 34.40 -23.01
CA GLY A 463 -0.44 33.17 -23.03
C GLY A 463 -1.28 31.89 -23.07
N ASP A 464 -0.61 30.74 -23.10
CA ASP A 464 -1.25 29.42 -23.02
C ASP A 464 -0.77 28.66 -21.78
N ALA A 465 -1.70 28.38 -20.87
CA ALA A 465 -1.44 27.63 -19.64
C ALA A 465 -0.85 26.23 -19.90
N ARG A 466 -1.18 25.61 -21.04
CA ARG A 466 -0.63 24.29 -21.42
C ARG A 466 0.87 24.31 -21.64
N ALA A 467 1.42 25.43 -22.12
CA ALA A 467 2.86 25.57 -22.28
C ALA A 467 3.58 25.67 -20.92
N LEU A 468 2.97 26.37 -19.96
CA LEU A 468 3.48 26.47 -18.59
C LEU A 468 3.39 25.12 -17.86
N LEU A 469 2.26 24.41 -17.97
CA LEU A 469 2.10 23.05 -17.42
C LEU A 469 3.11 22.06 -18.02
N ALA A 470 3.26 22.06 -19.34
CA ALA A 470 4.23 21.20 -20.00
C ALA A 470 5.66 21.53 -19.55
N THR A 471 5.99 22.81 -19.38
CA THR A 471 7.30 23.24 -18.85
C THR A 471 7.51 22.72 -17.42
N LEU A 472 6.52 22.87 -16.55
CA LEU A 472 6.57 22.39 -15.17
C LEU A 472 6.87 20.89 -15.08
N PHE A 473 6.05 20.06 -15.74
CA PHE A 473 6.18 18.61 -15.63
C PHE A 473 7.34 18.01 -16.41
N LEU A 474 7.90 18.72 -17.41
CA LEU A 474 9.06 18.26 -18.18
C LEU A 474 10.40 18.82 -17.66
N SER A 475 10.38 19.63 -16.61
CA SER A 475 11.58 20.14 -15.94
C SER A 475 12.15 19.15 -14.92
N ARG A 476 13.47 19.17 -14.71
CA ARG A 476 14.10 18.47 -13.57
C ARG A 476 13.80 19.18 -12.25
N GLY A 477 13.67 18.41 -11.17
CA GLY A 477 13.18 18.88 -9.87
C GLY A 477 11.77 18.40 -9.57
N THR A 478 11.21 18.76 -8.42
CA THR A 478 9.91 18.26 -7.96
C THR A 478 8.80 19.23 -8.37
N PRO A 479 7.90 18.89 -9.30
CA PRO A 479 6.78 19.76 -9.67
C PRO A 479 5.74 19.86 -8.54
N MET A 480 5.23 21.07 -8.33
CA MET A 480 4.08 21.36 -7.49
C MET A 480 3.02 22.12 -8.29
N LEU A 481 1.76 21.73 -8.10
CA LEU A 481 0.59 22.39 -8.70
C LEU A 481 -0.45 22.70 -7.62
N THR A 482 -1.04 23.90 -7.66
CA THR A 482 -2.12 24.27 -6.76
C THR A 482 -3.46 23.78 -7.28
N ALA A 483 -4.30 23.31 -6.36
CA ALA A 483 -5.58 22.73 -6.72
C ALA A 483 -6.47 23.68 -7.51
N GLY A 484 -7.00 23.18 -8.62
CA GLY A 484 -7.84 23.90 -9.58
C GLY A 484 -7.07 24.49 -10.76
N ASP A 485 -5.74 24.63 -10.69
CA ASP A 485 -4.95 25.07 -11.84
C ASP A 485 -5.01 24.07 -13.00
N GLU A 486 -5.24 22.78 -12.71
CA GLU A 486 -5.42 21.74 -13.73
C GLU A 486 -6.71 21.89 -14.54
N PHE A 487 -7.66 22.72 -14.10
CA PHE A 487 -8.94 22.94 -14.80
C PHE A 487 -9.30 24.40 -15.03
N GLY A 488 -8.35 25.31 -14.80
CA GLY A 488 -8.50 26.73 -15.12
C GLY A 488 -9.13 27.57 -14.00
N ARG A 489 -8.84 27.25 -12.73
CA ARG A 489 -9.20 28.11 -11.59
C ARG A 489 -8.72 29.54 -11.81
N SER A 490 -9.60 30.50 -11.52
CA SER A 490 -9.31 31.93 -11.54
C SER A 490 -9.81 32.58 -10.26
N GLN A 491 -9.08 33.59 -9.78
CA GLN A 491 -9.44 34.48 -8.69
C GLN A 491 -9.82 35.88 -9.22
N GLY A 492 -10.14 35.99 -10.51
CA GLY A 492 -10.56 37.25 -11.14
C GLY A 492 -9.46 38.31 -11.23
N GLY A 493 -8.20 37.89 -11.19
CA GLY A 493 -7.05 38.81 -11.14
C GLY A 493 -6.66 39.24 -9.73
N ASN A 494 -7.31 38.73 -8.68
CA ASN A 494 -6.81 38.87 -7.32
C ASN A 494 -5.58 37.97 -7.15
N ASN A 495 -4.42 38.53 -6.80
CA ASN A 495 -3.17 37.78 -6.61
C ASN A 495 -2.76 37.65 -5.13
N ASN A 496 -3.69 37.94 -4.22
CA ASN A 496 -3.49 37.85 -2.78
C ASN A 496 -4.84 37.57 -2.10
N ALA A 497 -5.54 36.51 -2.52
CA ALA A 497 -6.91 36.25 -2.07
C ALA A 497 -7.02 35.70 -0.63
N TYR A 498 -6.08 36.05 0.26
CA TYR A 498 -6.01 35.55 1.64
C TYR A 498 -7.28 35.84 2.46
N ALA A 499 -7.92 36.99 2.22
CA ALA A 499 -9.10 37.45 2.94
C ALA A 499 -10.45 37.01 2.32
N GLN A 500 -10.43 36.11 1.33
CA GLN A 500 -11.60 35.77 0.52
C GLN A 500 -12.08 34.32 0.77
N ASP A 501 -12.86 34.07 1.82
CA ASP A 501 -13.56 32.78 2.01
C ASP A 501 -14.93 32.78 1.30
N ASN A 502 -14.91 32.80 -0.04
CA ASN A 502 -16.08 32.91 -0.90
C ASN A 502 -15.78 32.37 -2.31
N GLU A 503 -16.69 32.61 -3.26
CA GLU A 503 -16.61 32.12 -4.65
C GLU A 503 -15.36 32.59 -5.43
N ILE A 504 -14.60 33.58 -4.93
CA ILE A 504 -13.30 33.94 -5.50
C ILE A 504 -12.29 32.80 -5.30
N THR A 505 -12.31 32.12 -4.15
CA THR A 505 -11.34 31.07 -3.81
C THR A 505 -11.94 29.66 -3.84
N TRP A 506 -13.27 29.52 -3.72
CA TRP A 506 -13.93 28.24 -3.80
C TRP A 506 -13.91 27.69 -5.22
N LEU A 507 -13.51 26.42 -5.36
CA LEU A 507 -13.33 25.78 -6.66
C LEU A 507 -14.67 25.42 -7.29
N ASP A 508 -15.00 26.04 -8.42
CA ASP A 508 -16.22 25.72 -9.18
C ASP A 508 -16.03 24.47 -10.05
N TRP A 509 -16.22 23.30 -9.43
CA TRP A 509 -16.16 21.99 -10.10
C TRP A 509 -17.17 21.81 -11.23
N ALA A 510 -18.28 22.54 -11.23
CA ALA A 510 -19.26 22.46 -12.31
C ALA A 510 -18.75 23.11 -13.60
N ARG A 511 -17.75 23.99 -13.50
CA ARG A 511 -17.11 24.68 -14.62
C ARG A 511 -15.69 24.19 -14.90
N ALA A 512 -15.25 23.12 -14.26
CA ALA A 512 -13.92 22.56 -14.46
C ALA A 512 -13.68 22.17 -15.93
N ASP A 513 -12.59 22.64 -16.53
CA ASP A 513 -12.15 22.22 -17.85
C ASP A 513 -11.56 20.80 -17.81
N GLU A 514 -12.41 19.80 -18.01
CA GLU A 514 -12.03 18.38 -18.12
C GLU A 514 -10.93 18.08 -19.15
N ARG A 515 -10.78 18.91 -20.19
CA ARG A 515 -9.72 18.72 -21.20
C ARG A 515 -8.37 19.14 -20.63
N LEU A 516 -8.32 20.20 -19.84
CA LEU A 516 -7.10 20.64 -19.17
C LEU A 516 -6.70 19.66 -18.05
N ILE A 517 -7.68 19.06 -17.35
CA ILE A 517 -7.43 17.99 -16.38
C ILE A 517 -6.77 16.80 -17.08
N GLY A 518 -7.39 16.33 -18.17
CA GLY A 518 -6.85 15.22 -18.97
C GLY A 518 -5.46 15.53 -19.55
N PHE A 519 -5.22 16.77 -19.97
CA PHE A 519 -3.91 17.23 -20.44
C PHE A 519 -2.86 17.20 -19.33
N THR A 520 -3.21 17.67 -18.13
CA THR A 520 -2.31 17.69 -16.97
C THR A 520 -1.99 16.27 -16.50
N ALA A 521 -2.99 15.39 -16.40
CA ALA A 521 -2.79 13.98 -16.11
C ALA A 521 -1.88 13.30 -17.15
N ALA A 522 -2.08 13.58 -18.45
CA ALA A 522 -1.23 13.06 -19.51
C ALA A 522 0.23 13.54 -19.39
N LEU A 523 0.47 14.78 -18.94
CA LEU A 523 1.81 15.28 -18.65
C LEU A 523 2.46 14.56 -17.46
N VAL A 524 1.72 14.26 -16.39
CA VAL A 524 2.21 13.48 -15.25
C VAL A 524 2.61 12.07 -15.69
N HIS A 525 1.77 11.40 -16.49
CA HIS A 525 2.09 10.10 -17.06
C HIS A 525 3.30 10.15 -18.00
N LEU A 526 3.38 11.17 -18.86
CA LEU A 526 4.52 11.38 -19.74
C LEU A 526 5.80 11.57 -18.95
N ARG A 527 5.79 12.40 -17.89
CA ARG A 527 6.95 12.60 -17.01
C ARG A 527 7.46 11.27 -16.44
N ARG A 528 6.56 10.43 -15.92
CA ARG A 528 6.90 9.10 -15.37
C ARG A 528 7.51 8.19 -16.44
N ALA A 529 6.95 8.18 -17.66
CA ALA A 529 7.51 7.45 -18.79
C ALA A 529 8.90 7.97 -19.24
N LEU A 530 9.17 9.26 -19.02
CA LEU A 530 10.45 9.91 -19.31
C LEU A 530 11.44 9.88 -18.14
N SER A 531 11.13 9.18 -17.04
CA SER A 531 11.99 9.12 -15.85
C SER A 531 13.46 8.73 -16.09
N PRO A 532 13.84 7.88 -17.08
CA PRO A 532 15.25 7.63 -17.39
C PRO A 532 15.99 8.89 -17.89
N PHE A 533 15.27 9.81 -18.54
CA PHE A 533 15.80 11.08 -19.04
C PHE A 533 15.62 12.23 -18.05
N LEU A 534 14.76 12.10 -17.04
CA LEU A 534 14.49 13.12 -16.02
C LEU A 534 14.95 12.68 -14.63
N ALA A 535 15.85 11.70 -14.57
CA ALA A 535 16.39 11.16 -13.34
C ALA A 535 17.01 12.25 -12.44
N ASP A 536 17.03 11.98 -11.14
CA ASP A 536 17.34 12.95 -10.10
C ASP A 536 18.85 13.22 -9.93
N HIS A 537 19.48 13.67 -11.02
CA HIS A 537 20.87 14.12 -11.07
C HIS A 537 21.02 15.29 -12.05
N PHE A 538 22.02 16.14 -11.82
CA PHE A 538 22.31 17.27 -12.70
C PHE A 538 22.88 16.80 -14.04
N LEU A 539 22.60 17.60 -15.06
CA LEU A 539 23.08 17.37 -16.41
C LEU A 539 24.58 17.60 -16.53
N THR A 540 25.21 16.81 -17.39
CA THR A 540 26.61 16.90 -17.78
C THR A 540 26.71 17.09 -19.30
N GLN A 541 27.89 17.45 -19.80
CA GLN A 541 28.12 17.57 -21.24
C GLN A 541 27.90 16.24 -22.00
N ASP A 542 28.05 15.11 -21.33
CA ASP A 542 27.83 13.77 -21.93
C ASP A 542 26.34 13.39 -21.98
N THR A 543 25.52 13.95 -21.08
CA THR A 543 24.11 13.59 -20.93
C THR A 543 23.16 14.60 -21.54
N ALA A 544 23.62 15.83 -21.84
CA ALA A 544 22.78 16.87 -22.43
C ALA A 544 23.50 17.82 -23.39
N GLN A 545 22.76 18.30 -24.40
CA GLN A 545 23.18 19.36 -25.32
C GLN A 545 22.04 20.34 -25.59
N TRP A 546 22.34 21.64 -25.55
CA TRP A 546 21.39 22.70 -25.90
C TRP A 546 21.52 23.12 -27.37
N PHE A 547 20.40 23.36 -28.03
CA PHE A 547 20.36 23.72 -29.45
C PHE A 547 19.25 24.74 -29.79
N GLY A 548 19.42 25.49 -30.88
CA GLY A 548 18.46 26.46 -31.41
C GLY A 548 17.51 25.89 -32.46
N ALA A 549 16.67 26.72 -33.08
CA ALA A 549 15.68 26.27 -34.10
C ALA A 549 16.32 25.61 -35.34
N ASP A 550 17.57 25.96 -35.64
CA ASP A 550 18.37 25.45 -36.76
C ASP A 550 19.15 24.17 -36.41
N GLY A 551 19.03 23.68 -35.18
CA GLY A 551 19.74 22.49 -34.69
C GLY A 551 21.21 22.75 -34.34
N ALA A 552 21.70 23.98 -34.48
CA ALA A 552 23.04 24.37 -34.04
C ALA A 552 23.07 24.54 -32.52
N GLY A 553 24.27 24.49 -31.93
CA GLY A 553 24.45 24.74 -30.50
C GLY A 553 23.91 26.11 -30.10
N MET A 554 23.30 26.19 -28.92
CA MET A 554 22.68 27.43 -28.44
C MET A 554 23.70 28.57 -28.32
N ASP A 555 23.38 29.73 -28.92
CA ASP A 555 24.08 31.00 -28.62
C ASP A 555 23.46 31.66 -27.39
N TRP A 556 24.12 31.50 -26.25
CA TRP A 556 23.64 32.06 -24.98
C TRP A 556 23.69 33.60 -24.91
N GLN A 557 24.36 34.27 -25.85
CA GLN A 557 24.40 35.73 -25.95
C GLN A 557 23.24 36.29 -26.77
N ASP A 558 22.51 35.45 -27.52
CA ASP A 558 21.32 35.88 -28.24
C ASP A 558 20.15 36.12 -27.28
N ALA A 559 19.99 37.39 -26.90
CA ALA A 559 18.91 37.83 -26.04
C ALA A 559 17.51 37.66 -26.67
N GLN A 560 17.41 37.47 -27.99
CA GLN A 560 16.16 37.33 -28.75
C GLN A 560 15.83 35.88 -29.13
N ALA A 561 16.57 34.90 -28.58
CA ALA A 561 16.29 33.50 -28.84
C ALA A 561 14.83 33.14 -28.45
N THR A 562 14.08 32.62 -29.42
CA THR A 562 12.66 32.26 -29.30
C THR A 562 12.40 30.77 -29.20
N VAL A 563 13.40 29.95 -29.58
CA VAL A 563 13.35 28.49 -29.49
C VAL A 563 14.54 28.00 -28.69
N LEU A 564 14.27 27.14 -27.72
CA LEU A 564 15.28 26.44 -26.94
C LEU A 564 15.04 24.95 -27.02
N GLY A 565 16.02 24.21 -27.54
CA GLY A 565 16.03 22.76 -27.57
C GLY A 565 16.99 22.20 -26.53
N LEU A 566 16.57 21.18 -25.79
CA LEU A 566 17.37 20.38 -24.88
C LEU A 566 17.38 18.93 -25.36
N LEU A 567 18.52 18.49 -25.87
CA LEU A 567 18.79 17.11 -26.24
C LEU A 567 19.31 16.38 -24.99
N LEU A 568 18.64 15.31 -24.59
CA LEU A 568 18.96 14.45 -23.46
C LEU A 568 19.39 13.08 -23.98
N THR A 569 20.42 12.50 -23.38
CA THR A 569 20.95 11.18 -23.73
C THR A 569 20.87 10.25 -22.51
N ALA A 570 20.28 9.08 -22.69
CA ALA A 570 20.23 8.01 -21.70
C ALA A 570 20.63 6.69 -22.36
N GLY A 571 21.88 6.25 -22.15
CA GLY A 571 22.46 5.14 -22.89
C GLY A 571 22.56 5.46 -24.39
N ALA A 572 22.01 4.59 -25.25
CA ALA A 572 21.97 4.80 -26.70
C ALA A 572 20.82 5.71 -27.18
N ARG A 573 19.85 6.01 -26.31
CA ARG A 573 18.61 6.71 -26.64
C ARG A 573 18.78 8.22 -26.50
N ARG A 574 18.11 8.99 -27.36
CA ARG A 574 18.04 10.45 -27.25
C ARG A 574 16.60 10.96 -27.22
N LEU A 575 16.38 11.99 -26.42
CA LEU A 575 15.12 12.71 -26.32
C LEU A 575 15.41 14.20 -26.57
N ALA A 576 14.56 14.90 -27.30
CA ALA A 576 14.64 16.35 -27.44
C ALA A 576 13.39 17.00 -26.82
N LEU A 577 13.60 17.86 -25.83
CA LEU A 577 12.59 18.78 -25.31
C LEU A 577 12.75 20.12 -26.03
N VAL A 578 11.70 20.65 -26.63
CA VAL A 578 11.77 21.89 -27.41
C VAL A 578 10.71 22.88 -26.94
N PHE A 579 11.18 24.06 -26.56
CA PHE A 579 10.38 25.16 -26.04
C PHE A 579 10.37 26.29 -27.07
N ASN A 580 9.21 26.57 -27.68
CA ASN A 580 9.03 27.68 -28.60
C ASN A 580 8.14 28.74 -27.96
N ARG A 581 8.72 29.88 -27.57
CA ARG A 581 7.96 31.03 -27.08
C ARG A 581 7.55 32.02 -28.18
N GLY A 582 8.09 31.86 -29.39
CA GLY A 582 7.82 32.72 -30.54
C GLY A 582 6.67 32.22 -31.41
N GLU A 583 6.68 32.67 -32.67
CA GLU A 583 5.76 32.24 -33.73
C GLU A 583 6.02 30.80 -34.17
N ALA A 584 5.03 30.21 -34.87
CA ALA A 584 5.18 28.89 -35.47
C ALA A 584 6.29 28.91 -36.52
N ARG A 585 7.13 27.87 -36.53
CA ARG A 585 8.27 27.80 -37.45
C ARG A 585 8.77 26.37 -37.69
N ALA A 586 9.56 26.22 -38.75
CA ALA A 586 10.31 25.00 -38.99
C ALA A 586 11.37 24.76 -37.90
N LEU A 587 11.55 23.50 -37.53
CA LEU A 587 12.53 23.04 -36.55
C LEU A 587 13.49 22.02 -37.18
N VAL A 588 14.79 22.22 -36.98
CA VAL A 588 15.81 21.25 -37.35
C VAL A 588 16.33 20.59 -36.07
N LEU A 589 16.10 19.28 -35.94
CA LEU A 589 16.59 18.49 -34.81
C LEU A 589 17.99 17.90 -35.12
N PRO A 590 18.92 17.81 -34.16
CA PRO A 590 20.24 17.21 -34.36
C PRO A 590 20.16 15.76 -34.87
N LYS A 591 20.70 15.49 -36.07
CA LYS A 591 20.58 14.19 -36.74
C LYS A 591 21.72 13.24 -36.37
N ARG A 592 21.43 11.94 -36.32
CA ARG A 592 22.42 10.84 -36.39
C ARG A 592 22.09 9.97 -37.58
N GLU A 593 23.13 9.40 -38.19
CA GLU A 593 22.97 8.51 -39.33
C GLU A 593 22.09 7.30 -38.96
N GLY A 594 21.11 6.97 -39.80
CA GLY A 594 20.19 5.87 -39.57
C GLY A 594 19.17 6.09 -38.44
N ARG A 595 18.93 7.32 -37.99
CA ARG A 595 17.98 7.68 -36.91
C ARG A 595 17.04 8.82 -37.32
N ARG A 596 15.77 8.77 -36.89
CA ARG A 596 14.72 9.76 -37.16
C ARG A 596 14.11 10.25 -35.85
N TRP A 597 13.57 11.45 -35.88
CA TRP A 597 12.84 12.02 -34.76
C TRP A 597 11.34 11.76 -34.92
N THR A 598 10.71 11.26 -33.86
CA THR A 598 9.26 11.12 -33.75
C THR A 598 8.76 12.05 -32.64
N ARG A 599 7.73 12.86 -32.91
CA ARG A 599 7.12 13.74 -31.91
C ARG A 599 6.19 12.92 -31.01
N LEU A 600 6.57 12.74 -29.75
CA LEU A 600 5.78 12.01 -28.76
C LEU A 600 4.65 12.86 -28.18
N PHE A 601 4.90 14.16 -28.03
CA PHE A 601 3.98 15.08 -27.39
C PHE A 601 4.17 16.49 -27.94
N CYS A 602 3.11 17.28 -28.00
CA CYS A 602 3.22 18.72 -28.04
C CYS A 602 2.04 19.40 -27.34
N SER A 603 2.31 20.50 -26.64
CA SER A 603 1.28 21.27 -25.92
C SER A 603 0.31 22.01 -26.84
N ALA A 604 0.64 22.13 -28.13
CA ALA A 604 -0.20 22.76 -29.16
C ALA A 604 -0.20 21.92 -30.46
N GLY A 605 -1.25 22.09 -31.27
CA GLY A 605 -1.40 21.38 -32.56
C GLY A 605 -0.65 22.05 -33.72
N GLY A 606 -0.33 21.26 -34.76
CA GLY A 606 0.35 21.72 -35.97
C GLY A 606 1.39 20.71 -36.48
N GLU A 607 1.72 20.74 -37.77
CA GLU A 607 2.78 19.89 -38.36
C GLU A 607 4.18 20.44 -38.09
N GLU A 608 4.35 21.76 -38.16
CA GLU A 608 5.58 22.46 -37.74
C GLU A 608 5.67 22.60 -36.21
N LEU A 609 6.76 23.20 -35.69
CA LEU A 609 6.88 23.55 -34.28
C LEU A 609 5.90 24.70 -33.98
N PRO A 610 4.79 24.46 -33.26
CA PRO A 610 3.74 25.46 -33.11
C PRO A 610 4.23 26.66 -32.30
N ALA A 611 3.58 27.81 -32.49
CA ALA A 611 3.82 28.99 -31.64
C ALA A 611 3.53 28.64 -30.18
N ARG A 612 4.28 29.23 -29.25
CA ARG A 612 3.99 29.18 -27.80
C ARG A 612 3.79 27.75 -27.28
N SER A 613 4.69 26.84 -27.64
CA SER A 613 4.51 25.39 -27.41
C SER A 613 5.73 24.72 -26.78
N VAL A 614 5.46 23.61 -26.09
CA VAL A 614 6.47 22.66 -25.62
C VAL A 614 6.22 21.34 -26.32
N CYS A 615 7.19 20.87 -27.09
CA CYS A 615 7.12 19.58 -27.76
C CYS A 615 8.21 18.63 -27.25
N VAL A 616 7.91 17.34 -27.23
CA VAL A 616 8.83 16.26 -26.90
C VAL A 616 9.03 15.37 -28.11
N PHE A 617 10.27 15.14 -28.49
CA PHE A 617 10.65 14.25 -29.57
C PHE A 617 11.54 13.13 -29.04
N ALA A 618 11.31 11.91 -29.47
CA ALA A 618 12.22 10.80 -29.24
C ALA A 618 12.97 10.47 -30.52
N GLU A 619 14.26 10.20 -30.38
CA GLU A 619 15.05 9.67 -31.48
C GLU A 619 14.82 8.17 -31.59
N GLU A 620 14.19 7.77 -32.67
CA GLU A 620 14.05 6.37 -33.06
C GLU A 620 15.09 6.04 -34.12
N ARG A 621 15.45 4.77 -34.25
CA ARG A 621 16.15 4.32 -35.46
C ARG A 621 15.26 4.60 -36.67
N ILE A 622 15.82 5.07 -37.79
CA ILE A 622 15.13 5.00 -39.08
C ILE A 622 14.96 3.52 -39.32
N ALA A 623 13.79 3.06 -38.94
CA ALA A 623 13.31 1.74 -39.24
C ALA A 623 13.41 1.60 -40.76
N SER A 624 14.28 0.70 -41.23
CA SER A 624 13.97 0.01 -42.47
C SER A 624 12.71 -0.83 -42.16
N GLN A 625 11.54 -0.18 -42.16
CA GLN A 625 10.26 -0.71 -41.65
C GLN A 625 10.24 -0.90 -40.11
N GLY A 626 9.08 -0.76 -39.45
CA GLY A 626 8.96 -0.84 -37.97
C GLY A 626 9.60 -2.08 -37.36
N VAL A 627 9.74 -2.16 -36.02
CA VAL A 627 10.28 -3.37 -35.35
C VAL A 627 9.56 -4.56 -35.95
N ALA A 628 10.30 -5.40 -36.66
CA ALA A 628 9.66 -6.45 -37.44
C ALA A 628 8.94 -7.36 -36.44
N ASP A 629 7.79 -7.90 -36.83
CA ASP A 629 7.09 -8.89 -35.99
C ASP A 629 8.03 -10.06 -35.63
N ALA A 630 9.03 -10.33 -36.48
CA ALA A 630 10.13 -11.26 -36.22
C ALA A 630 11.05 -10.87 -35.04
N GLU A 631 11.34 -9.58 -34.84
CA GLU A 631 12.14 -9.09 -33.71
C GLU A 631 11.37 -9.15 -32.39
N VAL A 632 10.08 -8.80 -32.41
CA VAL A 632 9.20 -8.97 -31.24
C VAL A 632 9.05 -10.45 -30.89
N ALA A 633 8.86 -11.31 -31.89
CA ALA A 633 8.81 -12.75 -31.68
C ALA A 633 10.14 -13.30 -31.14
N ALA A 634 11.28 -12.83 -31.63
CA ALA A 634 12.59 -13.21 -31.12
C ALA A 634 12.79 -12.76 -29.66
N LEU A 635 12.34 -11.54 -29.31
CA LEU A 635 12.38 -11.05 -27.94
C LEU A 635 11.47 -11.89 -27.02
N ALA A 636 10.26 -12.22 -27.47
CA ALA A 636 9.33 -13.07 -26.73
C ALA A 636 9.96 -14.44 -26.41
N VAL A 637 10.60 -15.06 -27.40
CA VAL A 637 11.34 -16.32 -27.20
C VAL A 637 12.50 -16.15 -26.23
N ALA A 638 13.25 -15.05 -26.33
CA ALA A 638 14.37 -14.76 -25.40
C ALA A 638 13.90 -14.51 -23.96
N ALA A 639 12.70 -13.93 -23.79
CA ALA A 639 12.05 -13.75 -22.49
C ALA A 639 11.43 -15.04 -21.93
N GLY A 640 11.47 -16.14 -22.67
CA GLY A 640 10.97 -17.45 -22.25
C GLY A 640 9.53 -17.74 -22.67
N ILE A 641 8.91 -16.92 -23.51
CA ILE A 641 7.58 -17.19 -24.07
C ILE A 641 7.72 -18.25 -25.17
N GLU A 642 7.02 -19.37 -25.04
CA GLU A 642 7.03 -20.42 -26.07
C GLU A 642 6.20 -19.97 -27.28
N PRO A 643 6.77 -19.98 -28.50
CA PRO A 643 6.10 -19.43 -29.69
C PRO A 643 5.00 -20.35 -30.22
N GLU A 644 4.97 -21.60 -29.77
CA GLU A 644 4.03 -22.63 -30.17
C GLU A 644 3.80 -23.62 -29.02
N TRP A 645 2.63 -24.25 -29.02
CA TRP A 645 2.26 -25.28 -28.05
C TRP A 645 1.22 -26.25 -28.66
N TRP A 646 0.97 -27.36 -27.98
CA TRP A 646 0.09 -28.43 -28.45
C TRP A 646 -0.96 -28.78 -27.41
N GLU A 647 -2.18 -29.05 -27.86
CA GLU A 647 -3.23 -29.69 -27.06
C GLU A 647 -2.91 -31.18 -26.85
N VAL A 648 -3.66 -31.79 -25.93
CA VAL A 648 -3.52 -33.22 -25.58
C VAL A 648 -3.83 -34.13 -26.78
N ASP A 649 -4.72 -33.72 -27.69
CA ASP A 649 -5.08 -34.46 -28.90
C ASP A 649 -4.10 -34.28 -30.07
N GLY A 650 -3.07 -33.44 -29.88
CA GLY A 650 -2.07 -33.11 -30.90
C GLY A 650 -2.38 -31.87 -31.73
N THR A 651 -3.49 -31.16 -31.46
CA THR A 651 -3.80 -29.89 -32.12
C THR A 651 -2.70 -28.86 -31.85
N HIS A 652 -2.18 -28.24 -32.91
CA HIS A 652 -1.05 -27.31 -32.86
C HIS A 652 -1.53 -25.87 -32.80
N HIS A 653 -0.92 -25.09 -31.90
CA HIS A 653 -1.21 -23.68 -31.70
C HIS A 653 0.04 -22.83 -31.86
N ARG A 654 -0.08 -21.77 -32.65
CA ARG A 654 0.95 -20.74 -32.76
C ARG A 654 0.53 -19.53 -31.96
N VAL A 655 1.40 -19.08 -31.07
CA VAL A 655 1.10 -17.94 -30.21
C VAL A 655 1.04 -16.67 -31.06
N SER A 656 -0.05 -15.93 -30.92
CA SER A 656 -0.26 -14.69 -31.65
C SER A 656 0.74 -13.63 -31.21
N LEU A 657 1.08 -12.71 -32.11
CA LEU A 657 1.95 -11.60 -31.78
C LEU A 657 1.33 -10.67 -30.72
N GLU A 658 0.00 -10.56 -30.70
CA GLU A 658 -0.74 -9.82 -29.68
C GLU A 658 -0.53 -10.42 -28.29
N THR A 659 -0.67 -11.74 -28.16
CA THR A 659 -0.36 -12.48 -26.92
C THR A 659 1.10 -12.27 -26.52
N GLN A 660 2.05 -12.38 -27.46
CA GLN A 660 3.48 -12.15 -27.18
C GLN A 660 3.73 -10.75 -26.62
N ARG A 661 3.12 -9.72 -27.21
CA ARG A 661 3.21 -8.33 -26.75
C ARG A 661 2.60 -8.16 -25.36
N ALA A 662 1.44 -8.73 -25.10
CA ALA A 662 0.80 -8.68 -23.78
C ALA A 662 1.69 -9.31 -22.70
N LEU A 663 2.25 -10.50 -22.97
CA LEU A 663 3.13 -11.20 -22.03
C LEU A 663 4.47 -10.48 -21.81
N LEU A 664 5.08 -9.92 -22.87
CA LEU A 664 6.29 -9.08 -22.72
C LEU A 664 6.01 -7.86 -21.85
N SER A 665 4.87 -7.18 -22.07
CA SER A 665 4.45 -6.05 -21.24
C SER A 665 4.24 -6.46 -19.79
N ALA A 666 3.62 -7.62 -19.54
CA ALA A 666 3.40 -8.16 -18.20
C ALA A 666 4.71 -8.47 -17.45
N MET A 667 5.77 -8.80 -18.18
CA MET A 667 7.14 -8.99 -17.66
C MET A 667 7.91 -7.67 -17.47
N GLY A 668 7.32 -6.52 -17.84
CA GLY A 668 7.96 -5.21 -17.79
C GLY A 668 8.95 -4.95 -18.93
N LEU A 669 8.83 -5.66 -20.06
CA LEU A 669 9.70 -5.51 -21.23
C LEU A 669 8.99 -4.71 -22.34
N GLY A 670 9.65 -3.66 -22.82
CA GLY A 670 9.20 -2.89 -23.99
C GLY A 670 9.55 -3.57 -25.32
N PHE A 671 8.76 -3.32 -26.35
CA PHE A 671 8.94 -3.91 -27.69
C PHE A 671 8.44 -3.01 -28.83
N ALA A 672 8.12 -1.75 -28.56
CA ALA A 672 7.52 -0.85 -29.55
C ALA A 672 8.59 -0.26 -30.50
N THR A 673 9.82 -0.11 -30.01
CA THR A 673 10.93 0.48 -30.75
C THR A 673 12.17 -0.41 -30.70
N GLY A 674 13.11 -0.23 -31.65
CA GLY A 674 14.37 -0.97 -31.63
C GLY A 674 15.19 -0.74 -30.35
N ASP A 675 15.05 0.44 -29.72
CA ASP A 675 15.69 0.74 -28.43
C ASP A 675 15.00 -0.02 -27.27
N ASP A 676 13.70 -0.27 -27.37
CA ASP A 676 13.01 -1.11 -26.40
C ASP A 676 13.49 -2.56 -26.51
N ILE A 677 13.67 -3.06 -27.74
CA ILE A 677 14.25 -4.39 -27.98
C ILE A 677 15.65 -4.50 -27.36
N GLU A 678 16.52 -3.51 -27.59
CA GLU A 678 17.88 -3.50 -27.03
C GLU A 678 17.86 -3.45 -25.49
N HIS A 679 17.01 -2.61 -24.90
CA HIS A 679 16.85 -2.55 -23.45
C HIS A 679 16.36 -3.87 -22.87
N ALA A 680 15.34 -4.47 -23.49
CA ALA A 680 14.81 -5.75 -23.07
C ALA A 680 15.86 -6.86 -23.18
N GLN A 681 16.64 -6.88 -24.27
CA GLN A 681 17.80 -7.78 -24.42
C GLN A 681 18.83 -7.58 -23.31
N ALA A 682 19.14 -6.33 -22.92
CA ALA A 682 20.06 -6.04 -21.83
C ALA A 682 19.53 -6.53 -20.47
N VAL A 683 18.22 -6.41 -20.20
CA VAL A 683 17.58 -6.98 -19.00
C VAL A 683 17.72 -8.51 -18.99
N LEU A 684 17.44 -9.15 -20.13
CA LEU A 684 17.53 -10.60 -20.29
C LEU A 684 18.98 -11.13 -20.19
N ALA A 685 19.96 -10.30 -20.52
CA ALA A 685 21.39 -10.62 -20.47
C ALA A 685 22.05 -10.38 -19.11
N ARG A 686 21.33 -9.88 -18.10
CA ARG A 686 21.91 -9.61 -16.77
C ARG A 686 22.49 -10.89 -16.13
N PRO A 687 23.65 -10.80 -15.46
CA PRO A 687 24.21 -11.92 -14.71
C PRO A 687 23.22 -12.40 -13.64
N ARG A 688 23.04 -13.71 -13.53
CA ARG A 688 22.11 -14.33 -12.58
C ARG A 688 22.83 -14.73 -11.28
N PRO A 689 22.15 -14.68 -10.12
CA PRO A 689 22.71 -15.18 -8.87
C PRO A 689 23.07 -16.67 -8.97
N VAL A 690 24.21 -17.05 -8.41
CA VAL A 690 24.61 -18.47 -8.31
C VAL A 690 23.97 -19.08 -7.06
N ILE A 691 23.11 -20.08 -7.24
CA ILE A 691 22.48 -20.83 -6.13
C ILE A 691 23.27 -22.11 -5.89
N THR A 692 23.77 -22.28 -4.66
CA THR A 692 24.40 -23.53 -4.23
C THR A 692 23.37 -24.42 -3.54
N SER A 693 23.20 -25.64 -4.02
CA SER A 693 22.18 -26.57 -3.55
C SER A 693 22.74 -27.97 -3.40
N PRO A 694 22.21 -28.78 -2.46
CA PRO A 694 22.65 -30.14 -2.29
C PRO A 694 22.16 -31.08 -3.42
N GLY A 695 21.42 -30.56 -4.43
CA GLY A 695 21.14 -31.21 -5.71
C GLY A 695 19.95 -32.17 -5.75
N THR A 696 19.46 -32.63 -4.59
CA THR A 696 18.27 -33.48 -4.49
C THR A 696 17.42 -33.15 -3.25
N CYS A 697 16.12 -33.42 -3.31
CA CYS A 697 15.23 -33.37 -2.17
C CYS A 697 15.55 -34.47 -1.14
N PHE A 698 15.02 -34.29 0.06
CA PHE A 698 15.05 -35.27 1.13
C PHE A 698 14.14 -36.45 0.79
N VAL A 699 14.60 -37.67 1.12
CA VAL A 699 13.81 -38.89 1.04
C VAL A 699 14.03 -39.64 2.36
N PRO A 700 12.96 -40.01 3.10
CA PRO A 700 13.05 -40.83 4.30
C PRO A 700 13.76 -42.17 4.08
N ASP A 701 14.42 -42.70 5.10
CA ASP A 701 15.28 -43.90 4.96
C ASP A 701 14.51 -45.17 4.59
N ASP A 702 13.30 -45.35 5.13
CA ASP A 702 12.36 -46.43 4.78
C ASP A 702 12.01 -46.40 3.29
N ILE A 703 11.57 -45.24 2.80
CA ILE A 703 11.25 -45.05 1.37
C ILE A 703 12.51 -45.16 0.49
N ALA A 704 13.66 -44.67 0.96
CA ALA A 704 14.92 -44.79 0.23
C ALA A 704 15.39 -46.25 0.10
N SER A 705 15.03 -47.10 1.07
CA SER A 705 15.36 -48.53 1.07
C SER A 705 14.44 -49.39 0.19
N GLY A 706 13.34 -48.82 -0.30
CA GLY A 706 12.41 -49.47 -1.22
C GLY A 706 11.02 -49.72 -0.67
N ASP A 707 10.77 -49.40 0.61
CA ASP A 707 9.50 -49.68 1.26
C ASP A 707 8.31 -49.00 0.55
N LYS A 708 7.20 -49.74 0.45
CA LYS A 708 5.91 -49.24 -0.03
C LYS A 708 5.06 -48.84 1.17
N VAL A 709 4.68 -47.58 1.24
CA VAL A 709 3.84 -47.03 2.32
C VAL A 709 2.49 -46.58 1.79
N PHE A 710 1.48 -46.56 2.65
CA PHE A 710 0.19 -45.93 2.37
C PHE A 710 -0.12 -44.84 3.40
N GLY A 711 -1.11 -44.01 3.13
CA GLY A 711 -1.60 -42.97 4.02
C GLY A 711 -3.06 -42.66 3.74
N LEU A 712 -3.65 -41.80 4.56
CA LEU A 712 -4.98 -41.25 4.34
C LEU A 712 -4.86 -39.82 3.86
N ALA A 713 -5.74 -39.38 2.96
CA ALA A 713 -5.85 -37.99 2.54
C ALA A 713 -7.27 -37.48 2.78
N SER A 714 -7.39 -36.22 3.19
CA SER A 714 -8.67 -35.54 3.33
C SER A 714 -8.48 -34.03 3.27
N HIS A 715 -9.56 -33.31 3.07
CA HIS A 715 -9.58 -31.88 3.36
C HIS A 715 -9.85 -31.67 4.84
N LEU A 716 -9.02 -30.90 5.54
CA LEU A 716 -9.14 -30.66 6.97
C LEU A 716 -10.50 -30.04 7.31
N TYR A 717 -10.95 -29.05 6.54
CA TYR A 717 -12.24 -28.40 6.79
C TYR A 717 -13.42 -29.38 6.76
N ALA A 718 -13.33 -30.44 5.96
CA ALA A 718 -14.39 -31.41 5.74
C ALA A 718 -14.47 -32.45 6.87
N LEU A 719 -13.37 -32.65 7.61
CA LEU A 719 -13.31 -33.60 8.71
C LEU A 719 -14.08 -33.11 9.94
N ARG A 720 -14.42 -34.06 10.81
CA ARG A 720 -15.03 -33.79 12.11
C ARG A 720 -14.67 -34.85 13.13
N HIS A 721 -14.78 -34.48 14.39
CA HIS A 721 -14.53 -35.29 15.58
C HIS A 721 -15.60 -34.97 16.63
N GLY A 722 -15.70 -35.76 17.69
CA GLY A 722 -16.82 -35.68 18.65
C GLY A 722 -17.07 -34.32 19.34
N ASN A 723 -16.10 -33.41 19.35
CA ASN A 723 -16.22 -32.05 19.90
C ASN A 723 -15.92 -30.95 18.87
N SER A 724 -16.10 -31.22 17.57
CA SER A 724 -15.79 -30.25 16.50
C SER A 724 -16.53 -28.93 16.64
N GLU A 725 -15.83 -27.85 16.29
CA GLU A 725 -16.31 -26.48 16.41
C GLU A 725 -16.99 -25.99 15.11
N GLY A 726 -17.68 -26.89 14.39
CA GLY A 726 -18.36 -26.63 13.12
C GLY A 726 -17.49 -26.71 11.85
N ILE A 727 -16.18 -26.91 12.01
CA ILE A 727 -15.19 -27.16 10.95
C ILE A 727 -14.12 -28.10 11.50
N GLY A 728 -13.50 -28.91 10.67
CA GLY A 728 -12.31 -29.64 11.10
C GLY A 728 -11.16 -28.67 11.38
N ASP A 729 -10.61 -28.75 12.58
CA ASP A 729 -9.61 -27.86 13.17
C ASP A 729 -8.31 -28.63 13.52
N PHE A 730 -7.32 -27.99 14.14
CA PHE A 730 -6.06 -28.68 14.47
C PHE A 730 -6.20 -29.81 15.49
N ALA A 731 -7.26 -29.84 16.32
CA ALA A 731 -7.58 -30.99 17.16
C ALA A 731 -8.09 -32.16 16.31
N THR A 732 -8.97 -31.86 15.35
CA THR A 732 -9.43 -32.83 14.33
C THR A 732 -8.25 -33.39 13.54
N LEU A 733 -7.28 -32.54 13.17
CA LEU A 733 -6.06 -32.96 12.48
C LEU A 733 -5.23 -33.95 13.32
N GLN A 734 -5.11 -33.72 14.62
CA GLN A 734 -4.43 -34.66 15.53
C GLN A 734 -5.14 -36.02 15.57
N HIS A 735 -6.47 -36.02 15.64
CA HIS A 735 -7.25 -37.27 15.61
C HIS A 735 -7.04 -38.01 14.28
N PHE A 736 -6.98 -37.27 13.17
CA PHE A 736 -6.79 -37.84 11.83
C PHE A 736 -5.38 -38.41 11.65
N ALA A 737 -4.35 -37.68 12.09
CA ALA A 737 -2.97 -38.15 12.09
C ALA A 737 -2.80 -39.40 12.98
N ALA A 738 -3.38 -39.39 14.18
CA ALA A 738 -3.34 -40.51 15.11
C ALA A 738 -4.10 -41.74 14.58
N LEU A 739 -5.27 -41.53 13.96
CA LEU A 739 -6.02 -42.60 13.29
C LEU A 739 -5.17 -43.24 12.20
N THR A 740 -4.59 -42.41 11.33
CA THR A 740 -3.75 -42.84 10.21
C THR A 740 -2.59 -43.71 10.71
N ALA A 741 -1.88 -43.26 11.74
CA ALA A 741 -0.82 -44.04 12.36
C ALA A 741 -1.34 -45.35 12.99
N ARG A 742 -2.47 -45.30 13.71
CA ARG A 742 -3.08 -46.47 14.36
C ARG A 742 -3.47 -47.58 13.38
N ILE A 743 -3.90 -47.21 12.17
CA ILE A 743 -4.22 -48.19 11.12
C ILE A 743 -3.00 -48.64 10.32
N GLY A 744 -1.78 -48.19 10.67
CA GLY A 744 -0.54 -48.55 9.97
C GLY A 744 -0.19 -47.64 8.79
N GLY A 745 -0.93 -46.55 8.59
CA GLY A 745 -0.65 -45.54 7.57
C GLY A 745 0.52 -44.64 7.97
N ARG A 746 1.32 -44.25 6.98
CA ARG A 746 2.50 -43.39 7.13
C ARG A 746 2.15 -41.91 7.10
N HIS A 747 1.30 -41.47 6.16
CA HIS A 747 1.06 -40.06 5.87
C HIS A 747 -0.40 -39.65 6.06
N ALA A 748 -0.63 -38.53 6.74
CA ALA A 748 -1.93 -37.87 6.83
C ALA A 748 -1.94 -36.65 5.89
N GLY A 749 -2.54 -36.81 4.72
CA GLY A 749 -2.62 -35.82 3.65
C GLY A 749 -3.74 -34.81 3.83
N LEU A 750 -3.42 -33.56 3.54
CA LEU A 750 -4.27 -32.39 3.76
C LEU A 750 -4.39 -31.55 2.49
N ASN A 751 -5.45 -30.74 2.45
CA ASN A 751 -5.53 -29.59 1.54
C ASN A 751 -4.56 -28.47 1.96
N PRO A 752 -4.34 -27.47 1.09
CA PRO A 752 -3.60 -26.28 1.49
C PRO A 752 -4.26 -25.59 2.67
N LEU A 753 -3.47 -25.29 3.71
CA LEU A 753 -3.92 -24.62 4.94
C LEU A 753 -3.60 -23.12 4.95
N HIS A 754 -3.27 -22.58 3.79
CA HIS A 754 -2.87 -21.19 3.58
C HIS A 754 -3.90 -20.21 4.14
N HIS A 755 -3.43 -19.02 4.52
CA HIS A 755 -4.28 -17.98 5.06
C HIS A 755 -5.30 -17.50 4.02
N MET A 756 -6.59 -17.68 4.32
CA MET A 756 -7.71 -17.22 3.49
C MET A 756 -8.12 -15.79 3.86
N PHE A 757 -9.35 -15.38 3.54
CA PHE A 757 -9.86 -14.02 3.79
C PHE A 757 -10.79 -14.01 5.03
N PRO A 758 -10.34 -13.59 6.22
CA PRO A 758 -11.20 -13.40 7.38
C PRO A 758 -12.38 -12.44 7.15
N SER A 759 -12.23 -11.47 6.24
CA SER A 759 -13.26 -10.48 5.90
C SER A 759 -14.30 -10.99 4.91
N ASP A 760 -13.98 -12.04 4.15
CA ASP A 760 -14.89 -12.67 3.20
C ASP A 760 -14.72 -14.19 3.23
N ARG A 761 -15.42 -14.80 4.18
CA ARG A 761 -15.45 -16.24 4.39
C ARG A 761 -16.28 -17.00 3.33
N SER A 762 -16.85 -16.32 2.34
CA SER A 762 -17.48 -16.99 1.20
C SER A 762 -16.45 -17.57 0.22
N ARG A 763 -15.22 -17.04 0.22
CA ARG A 763 -14.09 -17.51 -0.60
C ARG A 763 -13.44 -18.74 0.01
N ALA A 764 -14.08 -19.89 -0.18
CA ALA A 764 -13.70 -21.14 0.48
C ALA A 764 -12.58 -21.94 -0.24
N SER A 765 -12.18 -21.56 -1.46
CA SER A 765 -11.20 -22.34 -2.24
C SER A 765 -9.80 -22.27 -1.63
N PRO A 766 -9.22 -23.39 -1.14
CA PRO A 766 -7.87 -23.38 -0.57
C PRO A 766 -6.77 -23.14 -1.61
N TYR A 767 -7.12 -23.15 -2.90
CA TYR A 767 -6.20 -22.88 -4.03
C TYR A 767 -6.24 -21.41 -4.49
N GLN A 768 -7.05 -20.56 -3.85
CA GLN A 768 -7.02 -19.10 -4.04
C GLN A 768 -6.78 -18.34 -2.72
N PRO A 769 -5.67 -18.62 -2.02
CA PRO A 769 -5.39 -18.02 -0.72
C PRO A 769 -5.04 -16.53 -0.79
N SER A 770 -5.21 -15.82 0.33
CA SER A 770 -4.71 -14.46 0.51
C SER A 770 -3.19 -14.48 0.61
N ASP A 771 -2.64 -15.38 1.44
CA ASP A 771 -1.20 -15.46 1.66
C ASP A 771 -0.72 -16.89 1.98
N ARG A 772 0.22 -17.40 1.18
CA ARG A 772 0.77 -18.76 1.33
C ARG A 772 1.88 -18.88 2.37
N HIS A 773 2.34 -17.77 2.95
CA HIS A 773 3.34 -17.80 4.02
C HIS A 773 2.75 -18.13 5.40
N TYR A 774 1.43 -17.99 5.54
CA TYR A 774 0.71 -18.04 6.80
C TYR A 774 -0.42 -19.06 6.76
N VAL A 775 -0.92 -19.43 7.94
CA VAL A 775 -1.92 -20.48 8.10
C VAL A 775 -3.26 -19.85 8.49
N ASP A 776 -4.38 -20.34 7.95
CA ASP A 776 -5.69 -19.77 8.27
C ASP A 776 -6.07 -19.98 9.75
N PRO A 777 -6.33 -18.91 10.52
CA PRO A 777 -6.69 -19.01 11.93
C PRO A 777 -8.04 -19.68 12.19
N ILE A 778 -8.89 -19.92 11.17
CA ILE A 778 -10.14 -20.65 11.36
C ILE A 778 -9.92 -22.10 11.87
N TYR A 779 -8.75 -22.67 11.57
CA TYR A 779 -8.35 -24.00 12.00
C TYR A 779 -7.88 -24.07 13.46
N ILE A 780 -7.76 -22.95 14.17
CA ILE A 780 -7.43 -22.94 15.60
C ILE A 780 -8.55 -23.65 16.37
N SER A 781 -8.20 -24.66 17.15
CA SER A 781 -9.11 -25.30 18.12
C SER A 781 -9.16 -24.47 19.39
N ILE A 782 -10.37 -24.03 19.78
CA ILE A 782 -10.57 -23.28 21.03
C ILE A 782 -10.36 -24.20 22.24
N GLU A 783 -10.77 -25.48 22.15
CA GLU A 783 -10.46 -26.47 23.19
C GLU A 783 -8.96 -26.54 23.48
N ARG A 784 -8.13 -26.68 22.43
CA ARG A 784 -6.67 -26.73 22.58
C ARG A 784 -6.09 -25.42 23.09
N LEU A 785 -6.60 -24.28 22.62
CA LEU A 785 -6.20 -22.96 23.10
C LEU A 785 -6.41 -22.82 24.62
N LEU A 786 -7.59 -23.22 25.12
CA LEU A 786 -7.93 -23.19 26.55
C LEU A 786 -7.15 -24.21 27.38
N SER A 787 -6.72 -25.32 26.78
CA SER A 787 -5.85 -26.30 27.46
C SER A 787 -4.41 -25.81 27.61
N GLY A 788 -3.94 -24.98 26.66
CA GLY A 788 -2.57 -24.47 26.63
C GLY A 788 -2.36 -23.15 27.37
N LEU A 789 -3.41 -22.34 27.55
CA LEU A 789 -3.36 -21.03 28.18
C LEU A 789 -4.46 -20.87 29.25
N ALA A 790 -4.11 -20.29 30.40
CA ALA A 790 -5.06 -20.00 31.46
C ALA A 790 -5.92 -18.76 31.13
N LEU A 791 -7.05 -18.96 30.45
CA LEU A 791 -7.93 -17.90 29.93
C LEU A 791 -9.36 -18.01 30.53
N PRO A 792 -9.57 -17.62 31.79
CA PRO A 792 -10.82 -17.88 32.51
C PRO A 792 -12.06 -17.20 31.90
N ARG A 793 -11.96 -15.98 31.33
CA ARG A 793 -13.11 -15.32 30.70
C ARG A 793 -13.45 -15.97 29.36
N THR A 794 -12.44 -16.26 28.56
CA THR A 794 -12.58 -16.95 27.27
C THR A 794 -13.16 -18.35 27.48
N ALA A 795 -12.74 -19.07 28.53
CA ALA A 795 -13.31 -20.35 28.90
C ALA A 795 -14.81 -20.26 29.28
N ALA A 796 -15.26 -19.14 29.84
CA ALA A 796 -16.68 -18.92 30.09
C ALA A 796 -17.46 -18.70 28.79
N LEU A 797 -16.97 -17.80 27.92
CA LEU A 797 -17.57 -17.55 26.61
C LEU A 797 -17.63 -18.80 25.73
N ALA A 798 -16.59 -19.64 25.78
CA ALA A 798 -16.54 -20.90 25.05
C ALA A 798 -17.62 -21.90 25.51
N ARG A 799 -17.97 -21.91 26.82
CA ARG A 799 -19.10 -22.71 27.32
C ARG A 799 -20.42 -22.25 26.73
N ASP A 800 -20.61 -20.94 26.61
CA ASP A 800 -21.84 -20.35 26.04
C ASP A 800 -21.94 -20.61 24.52
N ALA A 801 -20.80 -20.61 23.82
CA ALA A 801 -20.73 -20.90 22.38
C ALA A 801 -20.91 -22.39 22.03
N ARG A 802 -20.83 -23.31 23.00
CA ARG A 802 -20.86 -24.76 22.77
C ARG A 802 -22.11 -25.23 22.01
N ALA A 803 -23.28 -24.66 22.33
CA ALA A 803 -24.52 -25.00 21.65
C ALA A 803 -24.52 -24.52 20.18
N ALA A 804 -23.90 -23.38 19.90
CA ALA A 804 -23.76 -22.87 18.53
C ALA A 804 -22.80 -23.76 17.71
N PHE A 805 -21.65 -24.14 18.29
CA PHE A 805 -20.72 -25.07 17.64
C PHE A 805 -21.36 -26.43 17.33
N ALA A 806 -22.11 -27.01 18.28
CA ALA A 806 -22.84 -28.25 18.04
C ALA A 806 -23.88 -28.12 16.90
N ARG A 807 -24.53 -26.96 16.78
CA ARG A 807 -25.45 -26.67 15.67
C ARG A 807 -24.72 -26.58 14.33
N PHE A 808 -23.57 -25.90 14.28
CA PHE A 808 -22.74 -25.83 13.07
C PHE A 808 -22.24 -27.22 12.68
N ASP A 809 -21.86 -28.03 13.67
CA ASP A 809 -21.36 -29.39 13.47
C ASP A 809 -22.44 -30.37 12.92
N ALA A 810 -23.72 -30.04 13.09
CA ALA A 810 -24.83 -30.80 12.50
C ALA A 810 -25.13 -30.44 11.03
N LEU A 811 -24.55 -29.36 10.49
CA LEU A 811 -24.79 -28.95 9.11
C LEU A 811 -24.06 -29.86 8.11
N PRO A 812 -24.66 -30.17 6.96
CA PRO A 812 -24.02 -30.97 5.89
C PRO A 812 -22.93 -30.19 5.15
N LEU A 813 -22.98 -28.86 5.20
CA LEU A 813 -21.99 -27.96 4.63
C LEU A 813 -21.36 -27.12 5.74
N VAL A 814 -20.06 -26.85 5.63
CA VAL A 814 -19.36 -25.88 6.46
C VAL A 814 -19.93 -24.48 6.18
N ASP A 815 -20.39 -23.85 7.25
CA ASP A 815 -20.74 -22.44 7.27
C ASP A 815 -19.53 -21.64 7.77
N TYR A 816 -18.60 -21.37 6.85
CA TYR A 816 -17.33 -20.69 7.16
C TYR A 816 -17.54 -19.34 7.86
N ALA A 817 -18.58 -18.59 7.47
CA ALA A 817 -18.88 -17.29 8.06
C ALA A 817 -19.34 -17.44 9.51
N ALA A 818 -20.32 -18.31 9.78
CA ALA A 818 -20.84 -18.51 11.13
C ALA A 818 -19.80 -19.12 12.08
N VAL A 819 -18.99 -20.07 11.58
CA VAL A 819 -17.89 -20.68 12.35
C VAL A 819 -16.83 -19.62 12.67
N TRP A 820 -16.40 -18.84 11.68
CA TRP A 820 -15.40 -17.79 11.90
C TRP A 820 -15.90 -16.72 12.86
N GLU A 821 -17.14 -16.25 12.74
CA GLU A 821 -17.71 -15.26 13.66
C GLU A 821 -17.69 -15.77 15.11
N ALA A 822 -18.06 -17.03 15.33
CA ALA A 822 -18.03 -17.63 16.67
C ALA A 822 -16.60 -17.78 17.20
N LYS A 823 -15.65 -18.28 16.38
CA LYS A 823 -14.25 -18.45 16.79
C LYS A 823 -13.55 -17.11 16.99
N ALA A 824 -13.73 -16.14 16.10
CA ALA A 824 -13.09 -14.82 16.16
C ALA A 824 -13.39 -14.11 17.49
N ARG A 825 -14.65 -14.13 17.96
CA ARG A 825 -15.01 -13.58 19.28
C ARG A 825 -14.22 -14.21 20.43
N LEU A 826 -14.02 -15.52 20.39
CA LEU A 826 -13.26 -16.25 21.42
C LEU A 826 -11.76 -15.97 21.30
N LEU A 827 -11.23 -15.87 20.09
CA LEU A 827 -9.82 -15.56 19.83
C LEU A 827 -9.46 -14.12 20.24
N GLU A 828 -10.35 -13.16 20.00
CA GLU A 828 -10.22 -11.79 20.50
C GLU A 828 -10.18 -11.75 22.03
N SER A 829 -11.13 -12.45 22.68
CA SER A 829 -11.15 -12.58 24.15
C SER A 829 -9.86 -13.24 24.66
N ALA A 830 -9.37 -14.26 23.97
CA ALA A 830 -8.13 -14.96 24.34
C ALA A 830 -6.92 -14.01 24.29
N PHE A 831 -6.81 -13.21 23.22
CA PHE A 831 -5.74 -12.24 23.10
C PHE A 831 -5.83 -11.13 24.15
N ALA A 832 -7.04 -10.66 24.48
CA ALA A 832 -7.24 -9.66 25.52
C ALA A 832 -6.85 -10.16 26.93
N GLU A 833 -6.95 -11.45 27.19
CA GLU A 833 -6.51 -12.09 28.44
C GLU A 833 -5.06 -12.57 28.42
N PHE A 834 -4.44 -12.65 27.24
CA PHE A 834 -3.10 -13.19 27.08
C PHE A 834 -2.06 -12.20 27.64
N PRO A 835 -1.29 -12.57 28.68
CA PRO A 835 -0.36 -11.65 29.34
C PRO A 835 0.94 -11.41 28.55
N GLY A 836 1.09 -12.00 27.36
CA GLY A 836 2.36 -12.09 26.63
C GLY A 836 3.19 -13.32 27.05
N SER A 837 4.15 -13.71 26.22
CA SER A 837 5.13 -14.75 26.58
C SER A 837 6.44 -14.60 25.77
N PRO A 838 7.60 -15.02 26.31
CA PRO A 838 8.86 -15.00 25.56
C PRO A 838 8.82 -15.81 24.26
N ALA A 839 8.02 -16.88 24.20
CA ALA A 839 7.86 -17.68 22.99
C ALA A 839 7.08 -16.93 21.91
N PHE A 840 6.09 -16.13 22.31
CA PHE A 840 5.36 -15.25 21.41
C PHE A 840 6.27 -14.12 20.90
N ASP A 841 7.04 -13.48 21.80
CA ASP A 841 7.97 -12.42 21.41
C ASP A 841 9.04 -12.93 20.44
N ALA A 842 9.56 -14.15 20.65
CA ALA A 842 10.50 -14.79 19.74
C ALA A 842 9.87 -15.11 18.38
N PHE A 843 8.59 -15.53 18.35
CA PHE A 843 7.85 -15.74 17.10
C PHE A 843 7.68 -14.42 16.33
N VAL A 844 7.30 -13.34 17.01
CA VAL A 844 7.17 -12.01 16.42
C VAL A 844 8.52 -11.53 15.87
N ALA A 845 9.59 -11.67 16.65
CA ALA A 845 10.94 -11.30 16.23
C ALA A 845 11.43 -12.10 15.00
N ALA A 846 11.15 -13.41 14.96
CA ALA A 846 11.50 -14.25 13.82
C ALA A 846 10.68 -13.92 12.57
N GLY A 847 9.41 -13.54 12.73
CA GLY A 847 8.54 -13.09 11.65
C GLY A 847 8.89 -11.71 11.10
N GLY A 848 9.44 -10.83 11.96
CA GLY A 848 9.94 -9.51 11.59
C GLY A 848 8.93 -8.67 10.81
N GLU A 849 9.44 -7.89 9.85
CA GLU A 849 8.63 -6.96 9.05
C GLU A 849 7.55 -7.65 8.22
N GLN A 850 7.75 -8.91 7.82
CA GLN A 850 6.77 -9.66 7.02
C GLN A 850 5.54 -10.00 7.84
N LEU A 851 5.72 -10.52 9.06
CA LEU A 851 4.60 -10.81 9.94
C LEU A 851 3.86 -9.53 10.33
N ALA A 852 4.58 -8.42 10.50
CA ALA A 852 3.96 -7.12 10.72
C ALA A 852 3.18 -6.63 9.49
N ALA A 853 3.73 -6.78 8.27
CA ALA A 853 3.06 -6.44 7.02
C ALA A 853 1.79 -7.26 6.79
N HIS A 854 1.85 -8.57 7.06
CA HIS A 854 0.68 -9.45 7.06
C HIS A 854 -0.37 -8.96 8.07
N GLY A 855 0.03 -8.67 9.31
CA GLY A 855 -0.89 -8.14 10.33
C GLY A 855 -1.53 -6.81 9.95
N ARG A 856 -0.78 -5.90 9.31
CA ARG A 856 -1.31 -4.62 8.80
C ARG A 856 -2.31 -4.84 7.67
N PHE A 857 -1.95 -5.67 6.69
CA PHE A 857 -2.82 -6.01 5.58
C PHE A 857 -4.14 -6.61 6.07
N GLU A 858 -4.07 -7.56 7.00
CA GLU A 858 -5.26 -8.23 7.55
C GLU A 858 -6.12 -7.32 8.43
N ALA A 859 -5.55 -6.34 9.13
CA ALA A 859 -6.33 -5.33 9.84
C ALA A 859 -7.09 -4.42 8.86
N LEU A 860 -6.39 -3.88 7.85
CA LEU A 860 -7.01 -3.04 6.82
C LEU A 860 -8.10 -3.79 6.05
N ARG A 861 -7.86 -5.06 5.71
CA ARG A 861 -8.83 -5.88 4.97
C ARG A 861 -10.09 -6.20 5.78
N MET A 862 -9.99 -6.19 7.11
CA MET A 862 -11.13 -6.31 8.03
C MET A 862 -11.86 -4.97 8.28
N GLY A 863 -11.43 -3.87 7.65
CA GLY A 863 -11.98 -2.54 7.90
C GLY A 863 -11.54 -1.95 9.24
N GLU A 864 -10.43 -2.44 9.80
CA GLU A 864 -9.90 -2.02 11.10
C GLU A 864 -8.67 -1.15 10.90
N GLN A 865 -8.45 -0.23 11.84
CA GLN A 865 -7.20 0.53 11.91
C GLN A 865 -6.05 -0.41 12.33
N PRO A 866 -4.91 -0.44 11.61
CA PRO A 866 -3.81 -1.37 11.87
C PRO A 866 -2.95 -0.93 13.07
N THR A 867 -3.57 -0.74 14.24
CA THR A 867 -2.86 -0.37 15.48
C THR A 867 -1.86 -1.47 15.88
N PRO A 868 -0.83 -1.14 16.68
CA PRO A 868 0.10 -2.14 17.21
C PRO A 868 -0.61 -3.32 17.90
N GLN A 869 -1.74 -3.08 18.56
CA GLN A 869 -2.55 -4.12 19.20
C GLN A 869 -3.26 -5.02 18.18
N ARG A 870 -3.80 -4.48 17.08
CA ARG A 870 -4.40 -5.30 16.00
C ARG A 870 -3.35 -6.13 15.27
N ILE A 871 -2.18 -5.55 14.99
CA ILE A 871 -1.04 -6.27 14.39
C ILE A 871 -0.58 -7.39 15.33
N ALA A 872 -0.42 -7.10 16.62
CA ALA A 872 -0.05 -8.09 17.62
C ALA A 872 -1.11 -9.19 17.76
N TYR A 873 -2.40 -8.86 17.65
CA TYR A 873 -3.47 -9.86 17.63
C TYR A 873 -3.35 -10.78 16.40
N ARG A 874 -3.12 -10.24 15.19
CA ARG A 874 -2.90 -11.07 13.99
C ARG A 874 -1.65 -11.94 14.11
N ALA A 875 -0.57 -11.41 14.69
CA ALA A 875 0.62 -12.19 15.01
C ALA A 875 0.33 -13.29 16.05
N PHE A 876 -0.50 -13.01 17.05
CA PHE A 876 -0.95 -13.98 18.05
C PHE A 876 -1.75 -15.10 17.39
N LEU A 877 -2.65 -14.79 16.46
CA LEU A 877 -3.37 -15.80 15.69
C LEU A 877 -2.41 -16.74 14.95
N GLN A 878 -1.42 -16.19 14.24
CA GLN A 878 -0.41 -16.99 13.54
C GLN A 878 0.47 -17.81 14.50
N TRP A 879 0.82 -17.26 15.66
CA TRP A 879 1.58 -17.97 16.68
C TRP A 879 0.81 -19.17 17.25
N VAL A 880 -0.47 -18.99 17.58
CA VAL A 880 -1.33 -20.06 18.06
C VAL A 880 -1.55 -21.12 16.98
N ALA A 881 -1.83 -20.70 15.74
CA ALA A 881 -2.03 -21.61 14.61
C ALA A 881 -0.76 -22.43 14.32
N ASP A 882 0.40 -21.79 14.23
CA ASP A 882 1.69 -22.47 14.03
C ASP A 882 1.99 -23.47 15.17
N GLY A 883 1.71 -23.09 16.42
CA GLY A 883 1.88 -23.96 17.58
C GLY A 883 1.00 -25.20 17.58
N GLN A 884 -0.30 -25.04 17.27
CA GLN A 884 -1.24 -26.17 17.18
C GLN A 884 -0.93 -27.08 15.98
N LEU A 885 -0.57 -26.51 14.83
CA LEU A 885 -0.14 -27.27 13.66
C LEU A 885 1.14 -28.06 13.95
N ALA A 886 2.12 -27.46 14.63
CA ALA A 886 3.34 -28.13 15.06
C ALA A 886 3.03 -29.30 16.03
N GLU A 887 2.05 -29.14 16.93
CA GLU A 887 1.61 -30.22 17.81
C GLU A 887 0.93 -31.34 17.03
N ALA A 888 0.09 -31.01 16.05
CA ALA A 888 -0.53 -32.00 15.16
C ALA A 888 0.52 -32.81 14.39
N ALA A 889 1.56 -32.16 13.90
CA ALA A 889 2.68 -32.80 13.21
C ALA A 889 3.49 -33.78 14.08
N ARG A 890 3.40 -33.71 15.42
CA ARG A 890 4.02 -34.69 16.32
C ARG A 890 3.23 -36.00 16.43
N HIS A 891 1.95 -36.00 16.06
CA HIS A 891 1.07 -37.17 16.16
C HIS A 891 1.08 -38.06 14.91
N GLY A 892 1.67 -37.58 13.80
CA GLY A 892 1.84 -38.34 12.57
C GLY A 892 2.53 -37.51 11.48
N ASN A 893 2.99 -38.17 10.42
CA ASN A 893 3.67 -37.48 9.33
C ASN A 893 2.64 -36.76 8.46
N LEU A 894 2.55 -35.44 8.61
CA LEU A 894 1.66 -34.63 7.77
C LEU A 894 2.18 -34.58 6.33
N TYR A 895 1.26 -34.77 5.39
CA TYR A 895 1.45 -34.50 3.98
C TYR A 895 0.70 -33.22 3.67
N GLY A 896 1.43 -32.13 3.44
CA GLY A 896 0.88 -30.83 3.09
C GLY A 896 0.68 -30.69 1.58
N ASP A 897 -0.05 -29.65 1.18
CA ASP A 897 -0.27 -29.30 -0.21
C ASP A 897 -0.05 -27.80 -0.42
N LEU A 898 0.70 -27.46 -1.47
CA LEU A 898 1.06 -26.09 -1.82
C LEU A 898 0.27 -25.65 -3.05
N ALA A 899 -0.69 -24.76 -2.86
CA ALA A 899 -1.39 -24.07 -3.94
C ALA A 899 -0.43 -23.33 -4.90
N LEU A 900 -0.74 -23.41 -6.21
CA LEU A 900 0.04 -22.82 -7.30
C LEU A 900 0.22 -21.30 -7.19
N GLY A 901 -0.80 -20.58 -6.72
CA GLY A 901 -0.82 -19.12 -6.67
C GLY A 901 -1.51 -18.56 -5.42
N CYS A 902 -1.60 -17.23 -5.37
CA CYS A 902 -2.40 -16.47 -4.40
C CYS A 902 -3.45 -15.64 -5.15
N ALA A 903 -4.34 -14.95 -4.44
CA ALA A 903 -5.31 -14.05 -5.08
C ALA A 903 -4.68 -12.71 -5.50
N PHE A 904 -5.22 -12.07 -6.55
CA PHE A 904 -4.83 -10.72 -6.96
C PHE A 904 -5.01 -9.66 -5.87
N ASP A 905 -5.98 -9.86 -4.98
CA ASP A 905 -6.29 -8.99 -3.85
C ASP A 905 -5.80 -9.55 -2.51
N GLY A 906 -4.86 -10.50 -2.55
CA GLY A 906 -4.30 -11.19 -1.37
C GLY A 906 -3.09 -10.49 -0.75
N GLY A 907 -2.83 -10.82 0.52
CA GLY A 907 -1.72 -10.28 1.31
C GLY A 907 -0.34 -10.59 0.74
N GLU A 908 -0.16 -11.74 0.07
CA GLU A 908 1.13 -12.12 -0.52
C GLU A 908 1.54 -11.18 -1.67
N LEU A 909 0.60 -10.84 -2.56
CA LEU A 909 0.84 -9.88 -3.64
C LEU A 909 1.01 -8.47 -3.08
N ALA A 910 0.19 -8.07 -2.10
CA ALA A 910 0.30 -6.75 -1.47
C ALA A 910 1.65 -6.55 -0.78
N ALA A 911 2.21 -7.59 -0.17
CA ALA A 911 3.50 -7.54 0.51
C ALA A 911 4.69 -7.45 -0.46
N ASN A 912 4.59 -8.01 -1.67
CA ASN A 912 5.66 -7.95 -2.66
C ASN A 912 5.16 -7.84 -4.11
N PRO A 913 4.57 -6.70 -4.49
CA PRO A 913 3.95 -6.54 -5.81
C PRO A 913 4.96 -6.61 -6.97
N ALA A 914 6.24 -6.37 -6.71
CA ALA A 914 7.30 -6.40 -7.72
C ALA A 914 7.70 -7.84 -8.13
N ALA A 915 7.36 -8.85 -7.33
CA ALA A 915 7.65 -10.25 -7.65
C ALA A 915 6.67 -10.86 -8.67
N PHE A 916 5.49 -10.25 -8.86
CA PHE A 916 4.41 -10.77 -9.69
C PHE A 916 4.31 -10.02 -11.04
N ALA A 917 3.91 -10.74 -12.09
CA ALA A 917 3.56 -10.13 -13.36
C ALA A 917 2.12 -9.59 -13.32
N ARG A 918 1.89 -8.44 -13.96
CA ARG A 918 0.58 -7.75 -13.98
C ARG A 918 -0.06 -7.83 -15.36
N GLY A 919 -1.39 -7.76 -15.42
CA GLY A 919 -2.14 -7.81 -16.69
C GLY A 919 -2.21 -9.21 -17.33
N VAL A 920 -1.89 -10.25 -16.57
CA VAL A 920 -1.95 -11.66 -16.98
C VAL A 920 -2.40 -12.51 -15.80
N SER A 921 -3.06 -13.63 -16.09
CA SER A 921 -3.43 -14.66 -15.11
C SER A 921 -2.79 -15.99 -15.47
N ILE A 922 -2.52 -16.83 -14.48
CA ILE A 922 -2.28 -18.26 -14.67
C ILE A 922 -3.56 -18.89 -15.24
N GLY A 923 -3.40 -19.86 -16.15
CA GLY A 923 -4.48 -20.64 -16.71
C GLY A 923 -4.02 -21.99 -17.24
N ALA A 924 -4.85 -22.60 -18.07
CA ALA A 924 -4.55 -23.82 -18.80
C ALA A 924 -5.00 -23.71 -20.26
N PRO A 925 -4.29 -24.36 -21.21
CA PRO A 925 -4.73 -24.43 -22.59
C PRO A 925 -6.07 -25.19 -22.71
N PRO A 926 -6.74 -25.11 -23.87
CA PRO A 926 -7.89 -25.95 -24.18
C PRO A 926 -7.62 -27.45 -23.99
N ASP A 927 -8.62 -28.14 -23.48
CA ASP A 927 -8.63 -29.59 -23.29
C ASP A 927 -10.05 -30.14 -23.53
N PRO A 928 -10.26 -31.48 -23.52
CA PRO A 928 -11.58 -32.08 -23.75
C PRO A 928 -12.67 -31.67 -22.74
N PHE A 929 -12.30 -31.09 -21.60
CA PHE A 929 -13.22 -30.63 -20.55
C PHE A 929 -13.51 -29.12 -20.66
N SER A 930 -12.59 -28.33 -21.23
CA SER A 930 -12.77 -26.91 -21.53
C SER A 930 -12.19 -26.56 -22.90
N ALA A 931 -13.06 -26.54 -23.92
CA ALA A 931 -12.68 -26.17 -25.29
C ALA A 931 -12.19 -24.71 -25.42
N ALA A 932 -12.50 -23.83 -24.46
CA ALA A 932 -12.04 -22.44 -24.45
C ALA A 932 -10.72 -22.24 -23.70
N GLY A 933 -10.16 -23.28 -23.09
CA GLY A 933 -9.10 -23.18 -22.08
C GLY A 933 -9.63 -22.67 -20.74
N GLN A 934 -8.76 -22.48 -19.77
CA GLN A 934 -9.14 -22.04 -18.42
C GLN A 934 -8.34 -20.83 -17.98
N VAL A 935 -8.99 -19.94 -17.22
CA VAL A 935 -8.35 -18.79 -16.56
C VAL A 935 -8.61 -18.93 -15.06
N TRP A 936 -7.54 -19.11 -14.28
CA TRP A 936 -7.66 -19.42 -12.85
C TRP A 936 -7.70 -18.19 -11.95
N ASN A 937 -7.56 -16.98 -12.51
CA ASN A 937 -7.53 -15.71 -11.79
C ASN A 937 -6.48 -15.66 -10.67
N LEU A 938 -5.27 -16.12 -10.98
CA LEU A 938 -4.10 -16.08 -10.11
C LEU A 938 -3.00 -15.28 -10.80
N PRO A 939 -2.36 -14.30 -10.13
CA PRO A 939 -1.19 -13.61 -10.66
C PRO A 939 0.01 -14.58 -10.71
N PRO A 940 0.69 -14.72 -11.86
CA PRO A 940 1.93 -15.47 -11.90
C PRO A 940 3.09 -14.66 -11.30
N PHE A 941 4.06 -15.35 -10.70
CA PHE A 941 5.37 -14.74 -10.44
C PHE A 941 6.03 -14.35 -11.77
N SER A 942 6.73 -13.23 -11.81
CA SER A 942 7.58 -12.89 -12.94
C SER A 942 8.91 -13.67 -12.86
N PRO A 943 9.27 -14.50 -13.85
CA PRO A 943 10.53 -15.25 -13.81
C PRO A 943 11.75 -14.32 -13.77
N LEU A 944 11.67 -13.15 -14.42
CA LEU A 944 12.72 -12.13 -14.41
C LEU A 944 12.85 -11.48 -13.03
N ALA A 945 11.72 -11.21 -12.36
CA ALA A 945 11.73 -10.66 -11.02
C ALA A 945 12.27 -11.68 -9.99
N LEU A 946 11.90 -12.95 -10.12
CA LEU A 946 12.44 -14.02 -9.29
C LEU A 946 13.97 -14.12 -9.44
N ASP A 947 14.49 -14.09 -10.66
CA ASP A 947 15.94 -14.08 -10.94
C ASP A 947 16.62 -12.88 -10.27
N ALA A 948 16.04 -11.67 -10.41
CA ALA A 948 16.58 -10.46 -9.80
C ALA A 948 16.56 -10.48 -8.26
N LEU A 949 15.58 -11.16 -7.66
CA LEU A 949 15.42 -11.30 -6.22
C LEU A 949 16.06 -12.57 -5.65
N GLY A 950 16.84 -13.31 -6.46
CA GLY A 950 17.55 -14.50 -6.02
C GLY A 950 16.64 -15.63 -5.54
N MET A 951 15.45 -15.77 -6.15
CA MET A 951 14.41 -16.75 -5.79
C MET A 951 13.83 -16.59 -4.38
N GLU A 952 14.14 -15.52 -3.66
CA GLU A 952 13.71 -15.36 -2.27
C GLU A 952 12.18 -15.40 -2.08
N PRO A 953 11.34 -14.77 -2.95
CA PRO A 953 9.88 -14.82 -2.77
C PRO A 953 9.33 -16.25 -2.78
N ILE A 954 9.67 -17.04 -3.79
CA ILE A 954 9.18 -18.43 -3.91
C ILE A 954 9.84 -19.37 -2.90
N ARG A 955 11.12 -19.15 -2.54
CA ARG A 955 11.81 -19.93 -1.50
C ARG A 955 11.06 -19.86 -0.17
N ARG A 956 10.57 -18.68 0.21
CA ARG A 956 9.84 -18.48 1.48
C ARG A 956 8.52 -19.21 1.51
N VAL A 957 7.75 -19.16 0.42
CA VAL A 957 6.49 -19.91 0.29
C VAL A 957 6.74 -21.42 0.46
N ILE A 958 7.78 -21.95 -0.21
CA ILE A 958 8.18 -23.36 -0.08
C ILE A 958 8.60 -23.68 1.36
N ALA A 959 9.45 -22.85 1.98
CA ALA A 959 9.92 -23.06 3.35
C ALA A 959 8.77 -23.03 4.37
N ALA A 960 7.83 -22.09 4.23
CA ALA A 960 6.64 -22.00 5.08
C ALA A 960 5.79 -23.28 5.00
N SER A 961 5.55 -23.77 3.77
CA SER A 961 4.76 -24.98 3.51
C SER A 961 5.44 -26.27 4.01
N MET A 962 6.77 -26.27 4.13
CA MET A 962 7.54 -27.43 4.62
C MET A 962 7.75 -27.44 6.14
N ARG A 963 7.50 -26.32 6.84
CA ARG A 963 7.90 -26.14 8.25
C ARG A 963 7.45 -27.28 9.18
N HIS A 964 6.21 -27.72 9.03
CA HIS A 964 5.57 -28.77 9.85
C HIS A 964 5.14 -29.99 9.03
N ALA A 965 5.60 -30.10 7.78
CA ALA A 965 5.20 -31.17 6.86
C ALA A 965 6.34 -32.19 6.69
N ALA A 966 6.00 -33.48 6.80
CA ALA A 966 6.91 -34.57 6.49
C ALA A 966 6.97 -34.86 4.99
N ALA A 967 5.91 -34.51 4.26
CA ALA A 967 5.86 -34.50 2.81
C ALA A 967 5.06 -33.29 2.31
N LEU A 968 5.40 -32.77 1.14
CA LEU A 968 4.70 -31.65 0.50
C LEU A 968 4.38 -32.00 -0.96
N ARG A 969 3.10 -31.88 -1.32
CA ARG A 969 2.68 -31.79 -2.72
C ARG A 969 2.91 -30.37 -3.23
N ILE A 970 3.56 -30.24 -4.38
CA ILE A 970 3.57 -28.99 -5.15
C ILE A 970 2.50 -29.14 -6.23
N ASP A 971 1.41 -28.39 -6.09
CA ASP A 971 0.34 -28.28 -7.08
C ASP A 971 0.90 -27.73 -8.40
N HIS A 972 0.50 -28.36 -9.50
CA HIS A 972 0.95 -28.01 -10.84
C HIS A 972 2.49 -27.81 -10.92
N VAL A 973 3.27 -28.83 -10.54
CA VAL A 973 4.75 -28.76 -10.46
C VAL A 973 5.42 -28.37 -11.79
N LEU A 974 4.68 -28.49 -12.89
CA LEU A 974 5.06 -27.96 -14.20
C LEU A 974 5.48 -26.50 -14.13
N GLY A 975 4.89 -25.73 -13.21
CA GLY A 975 5.20 -24.32 -12.96
C GLY A 975 6.65 -24.04 -12.54
N LEU A 976 7.42 -25.06 -12.13
CA LEU A 976 8.87 -24.93 -11.94
C LEU A 976 9.61 -24.82 -13.29
N ALA A 977 9.05 -25.36 -14.37
CA ALA A 977 9.62 -25.33 -15.71
C ALA A 977 8.93 -24.32 -16.63
N ARG A 978 7.58 -24.29 -16.64
CA ARG A 978 6.78 -23.35 -17.40
C ARG A 978 5.37 -23.22 -16.84
N GLN A 979 4.74 -22.06 -16.98
CA GLN A 979 3.34 -21.83 -16.63
C GLN A 979 2.59 -21.29 -17.85
N PHE A 980 1.31 -21.63 -17.99
CA PHE A 980 0.49 -21.09 -19.06
C PHE A 980 -0.13 -19.76 -18.60
N TRP A 981 0.21 -18.68 -19.28
CA TRP A 981 -0.26 -17.33 -18.96
C TRP A 981 -1.28 -16.87 -19.98
N VAL A 982 -2.37 -16.30 -19.48
CA VAL A 982 -3.46 -15.74 -20.29
C VAL A 982 -3.49 -14.23 -20.08
N PRO A 983 -3.41 -13.41 -21.15
CA PRO A 983 -3.61 -11.97 -21.06
C PRO A 983 -4.93 -11.60 -20.39
N GLU A 984 -4.94 -10.51 -19.62
CA GLU A 984 -6.16 -10.00 -18.99
C GLU A 984 -7.26 -9.72 -20.05
N GLY A 985 -8.47 -10.18 -19.77
CA GLY A 985 -9.62 -10.06 -20.68
C GLY A 985 -9.64 -11.04 -21.86
N ALA A 986 -8.61 -11.87 -22.05
CA ALA A 986 -8.57 -12.88 -23.09
C ALA A 986 -9.18 -14.22 -22.63
N GLU A 987 -9.74 -14.98 -23.59
CA GLU A 987 -10.13 -16.38 -23.37
C GLU A 987 -8.88 -17.27 -23.22
N GLY A 988 -9.00 -18.37 -22.46
CA GLY A 988 -7.88 -19.27 -22.14
C GLY A 988 -7.07 -19.73 -23.35
N ARG A 989 -7.72 -20.02 -24.48
CA ARG A 989 -7.08 -20.44 -25.74
C ARG A 989 -6.07 -19.43 -26.31
N PHE A 990 -6.12 -18.16 -25.90
CA PHE A 990 -5.21 -17.12 -26.37
C PHE A 990 -3.98 -16.92 -25.48
N GLY A 991 -3.77 -17.79 -24.50
CA GLY A 991 -2.58 -17.81 -23.66
C GLY A 991 -1.34 -18.43 -24.34
N ALA A 992 -0.24 -18.44 -23.58
CA ALA A 992 1.01 -19.08 -23.97
C ALA A 992 1.80 -19.59 -22.77
N TYR A 993 2.63 -20.62 -22.99
CA TYR A 993 3.57 -21.06 -21.96
C TYR A 993 4.73 -20.06 -21.80
N VAL A 994 5.03 -19.72 -20.55
CA VAL A 994 6.16 -18.91 -20.13
C VAL A 994 7.11 -19.80 -19.33
N ARG A 995 8.38 -19.87 -19.73
CA ARG A 995 9.42 -20.66 -19.07
C ARG A 995 9.90 -20.02 -17.77
N PHE A 996 10.12 -20.87 -16.79
CA PHE A 996 10.66 -20.55 -15.48
C PHE A 996 12.08 -21.10 -15.32
N PRO A 997 12.90 -20.52 -14.42
CA PRO A 997 14.27 -20.97 -14.20
C PRO A 997 14.32 -22.31 -13.43
N LEU A 998 14.03 -23.41 -14.12
CA LEU A 998 13.87 -24.76 -13.55
C LEU A 998 15.02 -25.17 -12.63
N ASP A 999 16.26 -24.96 -13.05
CA ASP A 999 17.43 -25.37 -12.27
C ASP A 999 17.51 -24.63 -10.93
N ALA A 1000 17.22 -23.33 -10.92
CA ALA A 1000 17.20 -22.51 -9.71
C ALA A 1000 16.05 -22.93 -8.78
N LEU A 1001 14.87 -23.21 -9.33
CA LEU A 1001 13.71 -23.61 -8.56
C LEU A 1001 13.84 -25.03 -7.98
N LEU A 1002 14.42 -25.98 -8.73
CA LEU A 1002 14.78 -27.29 -8.20
C LEU A 1002 15.84 -27.17 -7.10
N ALA A 1003 16.83 -26.31 -7.29
CA ALA A 1003 17.88 -26.06 -6.30
C ALA A 1003 17.30 -25.55 -4.97
N VAL A 1004 16.42 -24.55 -5.04
CA VAL A 1004 15.69 -23.98 -3.90
C VAL A 1004 14.79 -25.02 -3.23
N THR A 1005 14.02 -25.78 -4.02
CA THR A 1005 13.14 -26.85 -3.50
C THR A 1005 13.95 -27.92 -2.76
N ALA A 1006 15.09 -28.34 -3.31
CA ALA A 1006 15.98 -29.31 -2.67
C ALA A 1006 16.61 -28.79 -1.37
N MET A 1007 16.97 -27.51 -1.32
CA MET A 1007 17.51 -26.88 -0.11
C MET A 1007 16.48 -26.88 1.03
N GLU A 1008 15.28 -26.37 0.77
CA GLU A 1008 14.24 -26.29 1.80
C GLU A 1008 13.73 -27.69 2.18
N SER A 1009 13.58 -28.59 1.21
CA SER A 1009 13.23 -30.01 1.46
C SER A 1009 14.22 -30.67 2.42
N ARG A 1010 15.53 -30.48 2.23
CA ARG A 1010 16.53 -31.04 3.15
C ARG A 1010 16.59 -30.31 4.49
N ARG A 1011 16.44 -28.99 4.50
CA ARG A 1011 16.40 -28.19 5.74
C ARG A 1011 15.26 -28.64 6.66
N HIS A 1012 14.10 -28.92 6.07
CA HIS A 1012 12.89 -29.32 6.80
C HIS A 1012 12.69 -30.83 6.89
N ARG A 1013 13.57 -31.64 6.26
CA ARG A 1013 13.41 -33.10 6.15
C ARG A 1013 12.03 -33.49 5.58
N CYS A 1014 11.61 -32.77 4.55
CA CYS A 1014 10.30 -32.91 3.93
C CYS A 1014 10.44 -33.54 2.54
N LEU A 1015 9.78 -34.69 2.32
CA LEU A 1015 9.70 -35.32 1.00
C LEU A 1015 8.86 -34.46 0.05
N VAL A 1016 9.21 -34.42 -1.23
CA VAL A 1016 8.47 -33.60 -2.21
C VAL A 1016 7.78 -34.50 -3.23
N VAL A 1017 6.49 -34.29 -3.42
CA VAL A 1017 5.69 -34.86 -4.52
C VAL A 1017 5.32 -33.73 -5.46
N GLY A 1018 5.71 -33.84 -6.73
CA GLY A 1018 5.32 -32.92 -7.77
C GLY A 1018 4.10 -33.44 -8.51
N GLU A 1019 3.04 -32.64 -8.57
CA GLU A 1019 1.91 -32.95 -9.43
C GLU A 1019 2.26 -32.74 -10.91
N ASP A 1020 2.61 -33.81 -11.61
CA ASP A 1020 2.98 -33.83 -13.01
C ASP A 1020 1.84 -34.35 -13.91
N LEU A 1021 0.66 -33.75 -13.74
CA LEU A 1021 -0.54 -33.99 -14.54
C LEU A 1021 -0.69 -33.00 -15.70
N GLY A 1022 -1.44 -33.37 -16.74
CA GLY A 1022 -1.64 -32.56 -17.95
C GLY A 1022 -0.50 -32.67 -18.96
N THR A 1023 -0.27 -31.60 -19.74
CA THR A 1023 0.73 -31.57 -20.83
C THR A 1023 2.14 -31.34 -20.30
N VAL A 1024 2.74 -32.43 -19.79
CA VAL A 1024 4.09 -32.42 -19.20
C VAL A 1024 5.17 -32.18 -20.26
N PRO A 1025 6.08 -31.19 -20.09
CA PRO A 1025 7.23 -31.00 -20.96
C PRO A 1025 8.12 -32.25 -21.04
N GLY A 1026 8.62 -32.56 -22.23
CA GLY A 1026 9.58 -33.65 -22.43
C GLY A 1026 10.82 -33.46 -21.56
N GLY A 1027 11.30 -34.52 -20.91
CA GLY A 1027 12.46 -34.47 -20.01
C GLY A 1027 12.15 -33.98 -18.59
N LEU A 1028 10.98 -33.39 -18.31
CA LEU A 1028 10.69 -32.83 -16.98
C LEU A 1028 10.59 -33.93 -15.93
N ARG A 1029 9.92 -35.05 -16.22
CA ARG A 1029 9.79 -36.18 -15.26
C ARG A 1029 11.14 -36.75 -14.87
N GLU A 1030 12.07 -36.84 -15.82
CA GLU A 1030 13.44 -37.29 -15.60
C GLU A 1030 14.21 -36.30 -14.70
N ARG A 1031 14.03 -35.00 -14.94
CA ARG A 1031 14.63 -33.93 -14.11
C ARG A 1031 14.07 -33.93 -12.68
N LEU A 1032 12.76 -34.06 -12.51
CA LEU A 1032 12.10 -34.19 -11.21
C LEU A 1032 12.60 -35.43 -10.46
N ALA A 1033 12.62 -36.58 -11.16
CA ALA A 1033 13.13 -37.82 -10.60
C ALA A 1033 14.61 -37.70 -10.18
N ALA A 1034 15.46 -37.08 -11.00
CA ALA A 1034 16.86 -36.82 -10.66
C ALA A 1034 17.01 -35.95 -9.40
N ALA A 1035 16.13 -34.95 -9.23
CA ALA A 1035 16.03 -34.14 -8.03
C ALA A 1035 15.37 -34.87 -6.84
N LYS A 1036 14.98 -36.14 -6.96
CA LYS A 1036 14.22 -36.92 -5.97
C LYS A 1036 12.86 -36.31 -5.60
N ILE A 1037 12.24 -35.60 -6.54
CA ILE A 1037 10.84 -35.22 -6.45
C ILE A 1037 10.00 -36.38 -6.98
N PHE A 1038 9.08 -36.85 -6.15
CA PHE A 1038 8.18 -37.96 -6.47
C PHE A 1038 7.12 -37.47 -7.44
N SER A 1039 6.70 -38.35 -8.34
CA SER A 1039 5.65 -38.05 -9.29
C SER A 1039 4.26 -38.31 -8.69
N TYR A 1040 3.21 -37.66 -9.20
CA TYR A 1040 1.82 -37.86 -8.77
C TYR A 1040 1.04 -38.65 -9.83
N ARG A 1041 0.47 -39.79 -9.43
CA ARG A 1041 -0.18 -40.75 -10.34
C ARG A 1041 -1.61 -41.02 -9.90
N VAL A 1042 -2.57 -40.52 -10.68
CA VAL A 1042 -4.00 -40.69 -10.39
C VAL A 1042 -4.56 -41.71 -11.36
N LEU A 1043 -5.25 -42.75 -10.86
CA LEU A 1043 -5.77 -43.86 -11.68
C LEU A 1043 -6.46 -43.37 -12.96
N TRP A 1044 -7.31 -42.34 -12.83
CA TRP A 1044 -8.11 -41.82 -13.94
C TRP A 1044 -7.30 -41.28 -15.12
N PHE A 1045 -6.07 -40.80 -14.87
CA PHE A 1045 -5.17 -40.28 -15.90
C PHE A 1045 -4.16 -41.32 -16.42
N GLU A 1046 -4.07 -42.49 -15.78
CA GLU A 1046 -3.18 -43.57 -16.19
C GLU A 1046 -3.84 -44.46 -17.24
N ARG A 1047 -3.99 -43.91 -18.45
CA ARG A 1047 -4.65 -44.55 -19.59
C ARG A 1047 -3.68 -45.11 -20.63
N GLU A 1048 -4.09 -46.19 -21.31
CA GLU A 1048 -3.48 -46.78 -22.50
C GLU A 1048 -4.60 -47.06 -23.53
N GLY A 1049 -4.70 -46.20 -24.55
CA GLY A 1049 -5.90 -46.16 -25.40
C GLY A 1049 -7.14 -45.84 -24.57
N ALA A 1050 -8.22 -46.62 -24.77
CA ALA A 1050 -9.45 -46.50 -23.97
C ALA A 1050 -9.35 -47.16 -22.57
N GLY A 1051 -8.32 -47.99 -22.32
CA GLY A 1051 -8.15 -48.75 -21.09
C GLY A 1051 -7.26 -48.08 -20.05
N PHE A 1052 -7.18 -48.69 -18.87
CA PHE A 1052 -6.24 -48.31 -17.81
C PHE A 1052 -4.89 -49.00 -18.05
N LYS A 1053 -3.79 -48.33 -17.70
CA LYS A 1053 -2.45 -48.94 -17.73
C LYS A 1053 -2.36 -50.12 -16.75
N PRO A 1054 -1.52 -51.13 -17.02
CA PRO A 1054 -1.25 -52.20 -16.07
C PRO A 1054 -0.44 -51.66 -14.86
N ALA A 1055 -0.51 -52.34 -13.72
CA ALA A 1055 0.08 -51.86 -12.47
C ALA A 1055 1.60 -51.64 -12.59
N GLU A 1056 2.30 -52.47 -13.37
CA GLU A 1056 3.75 -52.43 -13.58
C GLU A 1056 4.21 -51.19 -14.35
N ALA A 1057 3.30 -50.50 -15.05
CA ALA A 1057 3.61 -49.28 -15.79
C ALA A 1057 3.76 -48.04 -14.87
N TYR A 1058 3.35 -48.14 -13.60
CA TYR A 1058 3.47 -47.04 -12.66
C TYR A 1058 4.92 -46.91 -12.18
N PRO A 1059 5.49 -45.69 -12.13
CA PRO A 1059 6.85 -45.49 -11.68
C PRO A 1059 7.00 -45.75 -10.17
N GLN A 1060 8.14 -46.32 -9.77
CA GLN A 1060 8.43 -46.58 -8.36
C GLN A 1060 8.45 -45.30 -7.52
N ARG A 1061 9.14 -44.25 -8.00
CA ARG A 1061 9.30 -42.98 -7.27
C ARG A 1061 8.08 -42.06 -7.46
N ALA A 1062 6.93 -42.54 -7.04
CA ALA A 1062 5.67 -41.83 -7.16
C ALA A 1062 4.74 -42.05 -5.96
N LEU A 1063 3.79 -41.14 -5.85
CA LEU A 1063 2.59 -41.25 -5.04
C LEU A 1063 1.42 -41.60 -5.97
N ALA A 1064 0.72 -42.69 -5.66
CA ALA A 1064 -0.45 -43.12 -6.40
C ALA A 1064 -1.75 -42.98 -5.60
N CYS A 1065 -2.84 -42.62 -6.26
CA CYS A 1065 -4.18 -42.58 -5.68
C CYS A 1065 -5.25 -42.91 -6.74
N LEU A 1066 -6.48 -43.21 -6.29
CA LEU A 1066 -7.59 -43.39 -7.21
C LEU A 1066 -8.03 -42.05 -7.82
N ALA A 1067 -8.36 -41.09 -6.95
CA ALA A 1067 -8.87 -39.78 -7.33
C ALA A 1067 -8.13 -38.65 -6.58
N SER A 1068 -8.07 -37.48 -7.21
CA SER A 1068 -7.76 -36.20 -6.56
C SER A 1068 -9.06 -35.49 -6.14
N HIS A 1069 -8.93 -34.32 -5.51
CA HIS A 1069 -10.06 -33.50 -5.10
C HIS A 1069 -10.89 -32.93 -6.27
N ASP A 1070 -10.32 -32.87 -7.47
CA ASP A 1070 -10.97 -32.41 -8.71
C ASP A 1070 -11.74 -33.51 -9.44
N LEU A 1071 -11.66 -34.75 -8.95
CA LEU A 1071 -12.25 -35.92 -9.59
C LEU A 1071 -13.37 -36.48 -8.71
N PRO A 1072 -14.35 -37.16 -9.31
CA PRO A 1072 -15.40 -37.80 -8.53
C PRO A 1072 -14.84 -38.84 -7.57
N THR A 1073 -15.53 -38.99 -6.43
CA THR A 1073 -15.29 -40.14 -5.54
C THR A 1073 -15.53 -41.44 -6.31
N PHE A 1074 -14.89 -42.53 -5.91
CA PHE A 1074 -15.02 -43.79 -6.66
C PHE A 1074 -16.49 -44.26 -6.73
N MET A 1075 -17.21 -44.15 -5.62
CA MET A 1075 -18.63 -44.48 -5.52
C MET A 1075 -19.52 -43.54 -6.33
N GLY A 1076 -19.20 -42.24 -6.34
CA GLY A 1076 -19.89 -41.26 -7.18
C GLY A 1076 -19.71 -41.55 -8.65
N TRP A 1077 -18.48 -41.87 -9.06
CA TRP A 1077 -18.13 -42.22 -10.43
C TRP A 1077 -18.90 -43.47 -10.90
N ARG A 1078 -18.92 -44.55 -10.11
CA ARG A 1078 -19.69 -45.76 -10.45
C ARG A 1078 -21.19 -45.49 -10.60
N ALA A 1079 -21.75 -44.70 -9.69
CA ALA A 1079 -23.16 -44.31 -9.74
C ALA A 1079 -23.49 -43.34 -10.89
N GLY A 1080 -22.48 -42.80 -11.60
CA GLY A 1080 -22.66 -41.75 -12.60
C GLY A 1080 -23.10 -40.42 -11.98
N ARG A 1081 -22.81 -40.20 -10.69
CA ARG A 1081 -23.25 -39.04 -9.92
C ARG A 1081 -22.60 -37.75 -10.41
N ASP A 1082 -21.35 -37.82 -10.87
CA ASP A 1082 -20.63 -36.72 -11.53
C ASP A 1082 -21.37 -36.23 -12.79
N ILE A 1083 -21.88 -37.17 -13.58
CA ILE A 1083 -22.63 -36.87 -14.81
C ILE A 1083 -23.98 -36.24 -14.46
N GLU A 1084 -24.66 -36.74 -13.42
CA GLU A 1084 -25.90 -36.16 -12.93
C GLU A 1084 -25.71 -34.74 -12.42
N ILE A 1085 -24.64 -34.48 -11.67
CA ILE A 1085 -24.31 -33.14 -11.17
C ILE A 1085 -24.03 -32.20 -12.34
N ALA A 1086 -23.14 -32.58 -13.26
CA ALA A 1086 -22.80 -31.78 -14.44
C ALA A 1086 -24.04 -31.45 -15.29
N GLN A 1087 -24.96 -32.40 -15.45
CA GLN A 1087 -26.23 -32.16 -16.14
C GLN A 1087 -27.16 -31.22 -15.34
N ALA A 1088 -27.26 -31.40 -14.03
CA ALA A 1088 -28.14 -30.61 -13.17
C ALA A 1088 -27.71 -29.14 -13.09
N ILE A 1089 -26.42 -28.86 -13.16
CA ILE A 1089 -25.86 -27.50 -13.16
C ILE A 1089 -25.69 -26.91 -14.57
N GLY A 1090 -26.04 -27.66 -15.61
CA GLY A 1090 -26.04 -27.19 -16.99
C GLY A 1090 -24.69 -27.16 -17.70
N GLN A 1091 -23.66 -27.86 -17.19
CA GLN A 1091 -22.38 -28.00 -17.87
C GLN A 1091 -22.46 -28.92 -19.11
N ILE A 1092 -23.38 -29.88 -19.09
CA ILE A 1092 -23.62 -30.82 -20.19
C ILE A 1092 -25.11 -30.97 -20.46
N ASP A 1093 -25.47 -31.29 -21.71
CA ASP A 1093 -26.86 -31.56 -22.08
C ASP A 1093 -27.27 -33.03 -21.84
N ALA A 1094 -28.54 -33.34 -22.11
CA ALA A 1094 -29.08 -34.69 -21.91
C ALA A 1094 -28.48 -35.74 -22.87
N ALA A 1095 -28.09 -35.34 -24.08
CA ALA A 1095 -27.50 -36.24 -25.06
C ALA A 1095 -26.05 -36.58 -24.67
N GLU A 1096 -25.29 -35.58 -24.26
CA GLU A 1096 -23.94 -35.73 -23.75
C GLU A 1096 -23.92 -36.54 -22.45
N ALA A 1097 -24.86 -36.29 -21.52
CA ALA A 1097 -25.01 -37.09 -20.32
C ALA A 1097 -25.29 -38.58 -20.64
N ALA A 1098 -26.12 -38.86 -21.65
CA ALA A 1098 -26.36 -40.23 -22.11
C ALA A 1098 -25.11 -40.88 -22.73
N ALA A 1099 -24.34 -40.12 -23.51
CA ALA A 1099 -23.07 -40.57 -24.09
C ALA A 1099 -22.02 -40.88 -23.00
N ARG A 1100 -21.80 -39.96 -22.06
CA ARG A 1100 -20.88 -40.16 -20.93
C ARG A 1100 -21.29 -41.36 -20.06
N LYS A 1101 -22.59 -41.60 -19.85
CA LYS A 1101 -23.09 -42.81 -19.16
C LYS A 1101 -22.81 -44.11 -19.93
N ALA A 1102 -22.80 -44.06 -21.26
CA ALA A 1102 -22.44 -45.20 -22.08
C ALA A 1102 -20.95 -45.50 -22.02
N GLU A 1103 -20.10 -44.46 -22.11
CA GLU A 1103 -18.65 -44.58 -21.90
C GLU A 1103 -18.34 -45.12 -20.50
N ARG A 1104 -19.00 -44.61 -19.45
CA ARG A 1104 -18.81 -45.05 -18.07
C ARG A 1104 -18.94 -46.57 -17.90
N ARG A 1105 -19.94 -47.19 -18.55
CA ARG A 1105 -20.12 -48.67 -18.50
C ARG A 1105 -18.95 -49.42 -19.12
N GLU A 1106 -18.39 -48.90 -20.21
CA GLU A 1106 -17.21 -49.50 -20.84
C GLU A 1106 -15.96 -49.27 -19.98
N GLU A 1107 -15.80 -48.09 -19.39
CA GLU A 1107 -14.71 -47.82 -18.43
C GLU A 1107 -14.75 -48.76 -17.22
N GLU A 1108 -15.94 -48.99 -16.63
CA GLU A 1108 -16.12 -49.96 -15.54
C GLU A 1108 -15.70 -51.37 -15.96
N ARG A 1109 -16.08 -51.81 -17.16
CA ARG A 1109 -15.69 -53.12 -17.69
C ARG A 1109 -14.17 -53.22 -17.87
N LEU A 1110 -13.54 -52.18 -18.38
CA LEU A 1110 -12.09 -52.11 -18.59
C LEU A 1110 -11.33 -52.07 -17.27
N LEU A 1111 -11.82 -51.33 -16.27
CA LEU A 1111 -11.27 -51.32 -14.93
C LEU A 1111 -11.42 -52.71 -14.27
N GLY A 1112 -12.59 -53.32 -14.39
CA GLY A 1112 -12.84 -54.67 -13.85
C GLY A 1112 -11.92 -55.74 -14.42
N ALA A 1113 -11.52 -55.61 -15.71
CA ALA A 1113 -10.52 -56.46 -16.32
C ALA A 1113 -9.11 -56.27 -15.73
N ARG A 1114 -8.78 -55.07 -15.21
CA ARG A 1114 -7.50 -54.79 -14.54
C ARG A 1114 -7.50 -55.20 -13.08
N THR A 1115 -8.60 -54.98 -12.37
CA THR A 1115 -8.73 -55.29 -10.94
C THR A 1115 -9.09 -56.76 -10.68
N GLY A 1116 -9.54 -57.49 -11.71
CA GLY A 1116 -10.04 -58.85 -11.60
C GLY A 1116 -11.44 -58.93 -10.99
N TYR A 1117 -12.17 -57.82 -10.90
CA TYR A 1117 -13.51 -57.75 -10.32
C TYR A 1117 -14.52 -57.12 -11.29
N ALA A 1118 -15.53 -57.88 -11.69
CA ALA A 1118 -16.58 -57.45 -12.63
C ALA A 1118 -18.01 -57.54 -12.04
N GLY A 1119 -18.13 -57.59 -10.72
CA GLY A 1119 -19.42 -57.71 -10.02
C GLY A 1119 -20.12 -56.36 -9.79
N GLU A 1120 -21.40 -56.41 -9.38
CA GLU A 1120 -22.21 -55.22 -9.07
C GLU A 1120 -22.00 -54.69 -7.64
N ASP A 1121 -21.46 -55.50 -6.70
CA ASP A 1121 -21.25 -55.06 -5.32
C ASP A 1121 -20.20 -53.94 -5.24
N ASP A 1122 -20.65 -52.77 -4.79
CA ASP A 1122 -19.88 -51.54 -4.65
C ASP A 1122 -18.72 -51.65 -3.66
N LEU A 1123 -18.93 -52.38 -2.56
CA LEU A 1123 -17.89 -52.58 -1.55
C LEU A 1123 -16.72 -53.37 -2.13
N ALA A 1124 -17.00 -54.52 -2.74
CA ALA A 1124 -15.98 -55.33 -3.39
C ALA A 1124 -15.31 -54.61 -4.58
N ALA A 1125 -16.06 -53.82 -5.36
CA ALA A 1125 -15.50 -53.02 -6.44
C ALA A 1125 -14.49 -51.99 -5.93
N SER A 1126 -14.85 -51.24 -4.89
CA SER A 1126 -13.99 -50.22 -4.29
C SER A 1126 -12.72 -50.85 -3.69
N ALA A 1127 -12.86 -51.95 -2.94
CA ALA A 1127 -11.72 -52.67 -2.41
C ALA A 1127 -10.79 -53.21 -3.53
N ALA A 1128 -11.34 -53.70 -4.64
CA ALA A 1128 -10.56 -54.19 -5.77
C ALA A 1128 -9.81 -53.07 -6.51
N ALA A 1129 -10.43 -51.90 -6.69
CA ALA A 1129 -9.78 -50.73 -7.29
C ALA A 1129 -8.63 -50.21 -6.39
N HIS A 1130 -8.87 -50.10 -5.09
CA HIS A 1130 -7.82 -49.72 -4.13
C HIS A 1130 -6.69 -50.76 -4.07
N ARG A 1131 -7.01 -52.07 -4.10
CA ARG A 1131 -6.02 -53.14 -4.19
C ARG A 1131 -5.13 -52.97 -5.42
N PHE A 1132 -5.72 -52.72 -6.58
CA PHE A 1132 -4.98 -52.53 -7.82
C PHE A 1132 -3.97 -51.39 -7.72
N VAL A 1133 -4.37 -50.22 -7.20
CA VAL A 1133 -3.46 -49.09 -6.99
C VAL A 1133 -2.41 -49.40 -5.91
N ALA A 1134 -2.79 -50.13 -4.86
CA ALA A 1134 -1.88 -50.57 -3.79
C ALA A 1134 -0.78 -51.52 -4.30
N GLY A 1135 -1.10 -52.36 -5.29
CA GLY A 1135 -0.16 -53.29 -5.93
C GLY A 1135 0.81 -52.64 -6.94
N THR A 1136 0.65 -51.35 -7.25
CA THR A 1136 1.58 -50.65 -8.16
C THR A 1136 2.98 -50.49 -7.54
N PRO A 1137 4.04 -50.35 -8.36
CA PRO A 1137 5.39 -50.05 -7.86
C PRO A 1137 5.53 -48.73 -7.11
N ALA A 1138 4.57 -47.80 -7.24
CA ALA A 1138 4.59 -46.49 -6.59
C ALA A 1138 4.81 -46.66 -5.07
N GLN A 1139 5.83 -46.01 -4.52
CA GLN A 1139 6.21 -46.21 -3.12
C GLN A 1139 5.27 -45.56 -2.11
N ILE A 1140 4.44 -44.61 -2.53
CA ILE A 1140 3.46 -43.95 -1.65
C ILE A 1140 2.07 -44.16 -2.25
N MET A 1141 1.09 -44.49 -1.41
CA MET A 1141 -0.33 -44.43 -1.77
C MET A 1141 -1.11 -43.57 -0.81
N LEU A 1142 -2.02 -42.74 -1.33
CA LEU A 1142 -3.01 -42.06 -0.51
C LEU A 1142 -4.41 -42.61 -0.80
N VAL A 1143 -5.13 -42.95 0.27
CA VAL A 1143 -6.55 -43.34 0.24
C VAL A 1143 -7.37 -42.13 0.69
N GLN A 1144 -8.35 -41.72 -0.09
CA GLN A 1144 -9.20 -40.56 0.25
C GLN A 1144 -10.17 -40.93 1.38
N ALA A 1145 -10.37 -40.03 2.34
CA ALA A 1145 -11.34 -40.20 3.42
C ALA A 1145 -12.77 -40.33 2.88
N ASP A 1146 -13.09 -39.63 1.79
CA ASP A 1146 -14.37 -39.71 1.08
C ASP A 1146 -14.67 -41.13 0.61
N ASP A 1147 -13.67 -41.84 0.08
CA ASP A 1147 -13.83 -43.23 -0.36
C ASP A 1147 -14.02 -44.19 0.83
N LEU A 1148 -13.34 -43.96 1.95
CA LEU A 1148 -13.55 -44.74 3.19
C LEU A 1148 -14.95 -44.52 3.79
N ALA A 1149 -15.44 -43.29 3.73
CA ALA A 1149 -16.76 -42.90 4.20
C ALA A 1149 -17.89 -43.30 3.23
N GLY A 1150 -17.56 -43.66 1.99
CA GLY A 1150 -18.54 -44.02 0.96
C GLY A 1150 -19.29 -42.82 0.39
N GLU A 1151 -18.67 -41.63 0.42
CA GLU A 1151 -19.24 -40.41 -0.14
C GLU A 1151 -19.44 -40.57 -1.65
N ARG A 1152 -20.55 -40.06 -2.17
CA ARG A 1152 -20.88 -40.12 -3.61
C ARG A 1152 -20.77 -38.79 -4.33
N ASP A 1153 -20.82 -37.71 -3.58
CA ASP A 1153 -20.79 -36.36 -4.11
C ASP A 1153 -19.37 -35.80 -3.94
N PRO A 1154 -18.78 -35.17 -4.98
CA PRO A 1154 -17.43 -34.64 -4.90
C PRO A 1154 -17.33 -33.37 -4.04
N LEU A 1155 -16.16 -33.16 -3.44
CA LEU A 1155 -15.83 -31.97 -2.66
C LEU A 1155 -15.65 -30.71 -3.54
N ASN A 1156 -15.13 -30.89 -4.75
CA ASN A 1156 -14.94 -29.84 -5.75
C ASN A 1156 -15.42 -30.32 -7.13
N VAL A 1157 -16.02 -29.43 -7.90
CA VAL A 1157 -16.37 -29.62 -9.30
C VAL A 1157 -15.64 -28.53 -10.10
N PRO A 1158 -14.55 -28.88 -10.82
CA PRO A 1158 -13.78 -27.90 -11.57
C PRO A 1158 -14.63 -27.07 -12.54
N GLY A 1159 -14.27 -25.79 -12.68
CA GLY A 1159 -14.98 -24.86 -13.55
C GLY A 1159 -16.33 -24.37 -13.04
N THR A 1160 -16.64 -24.58 -11.76
CA THR A 1160 -17.85 -24.03 -11.10
C THR A 1160 -17.46 -23.07 -9.97
N ASP A 1161 -18.33 -22.10 -9.70
CA ASP A 1161 -18.19 -21.18 -8.57
C ASP A 1161 -19.31 -21.44 -7.55
N ARG A 1162 -20.54 -21.02 -7.88
CA ARG A 1162 -21.71 -21.10 -6.99
C ARG A 1162 -22.71 -22.20 -7.38
N GLU A 1163 -22.51 -22.82 -8.52
CA GLU A 1163 -23.38 -23.88 -9.05
C GLU A 1163 -23.28 -25.17 -8.23
N TRP A 1164 -22.13 -25.39 -7.58
CA TRP A 1164 -21.89 -26.49 -6.64
C TRP A 1164 -21.30 -25.94 -5.33
N PRO A 1165 -21.59 -26.54 -4.14
CA PRO A 1165 -20.97 -26.13 -2.87
C PRO A 1165 -19.51 -26.57 -2.76
N ASN A 1166 -18.67 -26.11 -3.69
CA ASN A 1166 -17.23 -26.37 -3.71
C ASN A 1166 -16.59 -26.00 -2.38
N TRP A 1167 -15.71 -26.88 -1.89
CA TRP A 1167 -14.91 -26.65 -0.68
C TRP A 1167 -15.72 -26.48 0.61
N ARG A 1168 -17.00 -26.88 0.63
CA ARG A 1168 -17.86 -26.71 1.80
C ARG A 1168 -18.43 -28.01 2.33
N ARG A 1169 -18.44 -29.08 1.54
CA ARG A 1169 -19.05 -30.34 1.98
C ARG A 1169 -18.23 -30.99 3.09
N ARG A 1170 -18.92 -31.76 3.94
CA ARG A 1170 -18.33 -32.45 5.07
C ARG A 1170 -18.41 -33.95 4.90
N VAL A 1171 -17.39 -34.65 5.38
CA VAL A 1171 -17.38 -36.10 5.45
C VAL A 1171 -18.37 -36.53 6.52
N GLN A 1172 -19.32 -37.41 6.17
CA GLN A 1172 -20.41 -37.83 7.05
C GLN A 1172 -19.94 -38.69 8.21
N VAL A 1173 -18.78 -39.32 8.12
CA VAL A 1173 -18.25 -40.17 9.19
C VAL A 1173 -17.22 -39.39 10.02
N PRO A 1174 -17.37 -39.29 11.35
CA PRO A 1174 -16.34 -38.71 12.21
C PRO A 1174 -15.01 -39.46 12.08
N VAL A 1175 -13.89 -38.75 12.31
CA VAL A 1175 -12.54 -39.30 12.17
C VAL A 1175 -12.34 -40.58 13.01
N GLU A 1176 -12.91 -40.65 14.20
CA GLU A 1176 -12.79 -41.82 15.08
C GLU A 1176 -13.40 -43.10 14.48
N GLU A 1177 -14.43 -42.94 13.64
CA GLU A 1177 -15.23 -44.00 13.03
C GLU A 1177 -14.84 -44.29 11.57
N LEU A 1178 -14.03 -43.42 10.95
CA LEU A 1178 -13.70 -43.46 9.52
C LEU A 1178 -13.11 -44.81 9.06
N ALA A 1179 -12.41 -45.53 9.95
CA ALA A 1179 -11.81 -46.84 9.65
C ALA A 1179 -12.66 -48.05 10.09
N GLN A 1180 -13.88 -47.84 10.61
CA GLN A 1180 -14.67 -48.90 11.25
C GLN A 1180 -15.76 -49.52 10.33
N GLY A 1181 -16.22 -48.77 9.32
CA GLY A 1181 -17.26 -49.24 8.39
C GLY A 1181 -16.85 -50.48 7.58
N PRO A 1182 -17.80 -51.31 7.10
CA PRO A 1182 -17.50 -52.46 6.24
C PRO A 1182 -16.73 -52.06 4.97
N LEU A 1183 -17.30 -51.12 4.20
CA LEU A 1183 -16.63 -49.90 3.72
C LEU A 1183 -15.10 -49.85 3.72
N ALA A 1184 -14.66 -48.96 4.62
CA ALA A 1184 -13.30 -48.68 4.98
C ALA A 1184 -12.47 -49.92 5.35
N ARG A 1185 -13.02 -50.89 6.09
CA ARG A 1185 -12.28 -52.12 6.44
C ARG A 1185 -11.89 -52.91 5.20
N GLY A 1186 -12.82 -53.11 4.26
CA GLY A 1186 -12.53 -53.80 3.00
C GLY A 1186 -11.44 -53.11 2.18
N ILE A 1187 -11.49 -51.77 2.09
CA ILE A 1187 -10.45 -50.98 1.42
C ILE A 1187 -9.10 -51.11 2.15
N LEU A 1188 -9.08 -50.86 3.46
CA LEU A 1188 -7.85 -50.82 4.24
C LEU A 1188 -7.17 -52.20 4.33
N ASP A 1189 -7.93 -53.28 4.48
CA ASP A 1189 -7.39 -54.63 4.50
C ASP A 1189 -6.77 -54.98 3.13
N ALA A 1190 -7.43 -54.60 2.04
CA ALA A 1190 -6.91 -54.79 0.69
C ALA A 1190 -5.63 -53.98 0.42
N VAL A 1191 -5.57 -52.73 0.89
CA VAL A 1191 -4.37 -51.88 0.76
C VAL A 1191 -3.21 -52.44 1.58
N LYS A 1192 -3.44 -52.83 2.85
CA LYS A 1192 -2.38 -53.37 3.71
C LYS A 1192 -1.80 -54.66 3.14
N GLN A 1193 -2.66 -55.57 2.70
CA GLN A 1193 -2.25 -56.85 2.14
C GLN A 1193 -1.27 -56.67 0.96
N GLU A 1194 -1.51 -55.71 0.06
CA GLU A 1194 -0.66 -55.45 -1.10
C GLU A 1194 0.59 -54.62 -0.79
N ARG A 1195 0.56 -53.80 0.26
CA ARG A 1195 1.69 -52.96 0.67
C ARG A 1195 2.70 -53.74 1.52
N GLU A 1196 2.24 -54.72 2.29
CA GLU A 1196 3.07 -55.64 3.08
C GLU A 1196 3.64 -56.82 2.25
N ALA A 1197 3.02 -57.13 1.11
CA ALA A 1197 3.49 -58.11 0.12
C ALA A 1197 4.55 -57.51 -0.81
#